data_AF-A0A6N6RK79-F1
#
_entry.id   AF-A0A6N6RK79-F1
#
_cell.length_a   1.000
_cell.length_b   1.000
_cell.length_c   1.000
_cell.angle_alpha   90.00
_cell.angle_beta   90.00
_cell.angle_gamma   90.00
#
_symmetry.space_group_name_H-M   'P 1'
#
loop_
_entity.id
_entity.type
_entity.pdbx_description
1 polymer ?
#
loop_
_entity_poly.entity_id
_entity_poly.type
_entity_poly.pdbx_seq_one_letter_code
_entity_poly.pdbx_strand_id
1 'polypeptide(L)'
;MMRKLLLVAIGLMFSMQSFGSHLLGGEVWWRCITTGPQAGKYHFYLRLYRDCSGASMPSGNQTINGGPLGSMTVTTLTDVSDPYYVVGGYPRDASPDCAGGSSINCATATTPGSGAIEEAVWRTPTPVTLSGVPPAAGWTFSWSSCCRPATANLQGQPGYFLRATMYPYNDGTGNRNANPCYDSSPRFLEIPKVVTCTGYEFAYNNFAFDQELDSLHFDWAPPLTAATTSATFVGGYSTNNPVPGIQNFAQDAGQVTINTSLTGQYATCMRVDAYKFGQRVASIFRDIPIVLVGCAGVSNNPPSLDVINDPLPAPQLTPVVNGGDTIYWDMTVTAGEYIHFKMQSQDNDFLPNFIPQTIKFIGVGGNLGEPMNSTTNCLFQAPCATVTPIAPQSSYSSSLTNNVEFDWQTTCDHLSYQASAGGSRRNQYLFYFKMEDNSCPAPSFKLITARITVESPAPVPPDMTNACISANIDGSITFDYGAPAPADTGQNFDYYVIFRGGNGTPFTPYDTVTDYSQLSYTDQTPLTGNNFYYVRTFGGCDQESLSSDTLSAINVTVTPFPATNPYVANLNWNQPRYHGYNGTYQVWRAVSGSGNYAMVTTTTDTFFSDTVPFCGELLDYQIRIDSACESFVDSGYFADQINQDQLDIGYATVTGGQAQLIWPATNYGDVTEYIILQRQPGVGWVNVDQVPVGTAVPYIVPTSTAGQQAETYKVVSLDSCGNQSSDLVVPAHTTMYLDGDLNPCDGIMVLKWNNYVGWDGGVDNYQIMADVIPPTGAPQTGVLIGTNVGDDTTFVHQNMISGAQYCYYIVATDTAGTTTSTSSELCINSSIVVGSRLQYMARTTVNVDGSVETWAFIDQNADVDEYMVQRAEDDFGPWITIGIVPKPTAAPYQVRFTDFSANTDASRYVYRIRSMNECGSIDTVSNFGTNLLLEVSPNDNLTNQLRWNRYRDYGGTVSYNVYRKQENAAAWVLVESGIGDTAYTDNIRSFAQGNGQFCYRVAAVEANNPLGFVDENGGPMTSFSNSLCIDHDARGFFPKAFRPNSAVPENRVWKPVNLFEDPDQYLLVIQNRWGQEVFRTTDPDAGWDGCYQGEAAQMGVYQYIVRYRAEEGKQQEVRGTFTLIE
;
A
#
# COMPACT_ATOMS: atom_id res chain seq x y z
N MET A 1 -42.68 46.26 -67.39
CA MET A 1 -42.25 45.55 -66.16
C MET A 1 -40.88 44.87 -66.29
N MET A 2 -40.61 44.04 -67.30
CA MET A 2 -39.42 43.15 -67.38
C MET A 2 -38.06 43.76 -66.99
N ARG A 3 -37.73 45.01 -67.34
CA ARG A 3 -36.43 45.63 -66.96
C ARG A 3 -36.18 45.74 -65.45
N LYS A 4 -37.22 45.80 -64.59
CA LYS A 4 -37.02 45.78 -63.13
C LYS A 4 -36.81 44.35 -62.57
N LEU A 5 -37.48 43.35 -63.16
CA LEU A 5 -37.29 41.94 -62.80
C LEU A 5 -35.88 41.44 -63.17
N LEU A 6 -35.36 41.84 -64.33
CA LEU A 6 -34.01 41.44 -64.75
C LEU A 6 -32.91 41.98 -63.81
N LEU A 7 -33.06 43.21 -63.31
CA LEU A 7 -32.12 43.79 -62.34
C LEU A 7 -32.16 43.10 -60.97
N VAL A 8 -33.34 42.68 -60.51
CA VAL A 8 -33.47 41.89 -59.27
C VAL A 8 -32.91 40.48 -59.45
N ALA A 9 -33.16 39.84 -60.60
CA ALA A 9 -32.62 38.51 -60.91
C ALA A 9 -31.09 38.51 -61.01
N ILE A 10 -30.50 39.52 -61.66
CA ILE A 10 -29.03 39.66 -61.75
C ILE A 10 -28.43 40.00 -60.37
N GLY A 11 -29.11 40.83 -59.56
CA GLY A 11 -28.69 41.10 -58.18
C GLY A 11 -28.69 39.84 -57.28
N LEU A 12 -29.62 38.92 -57.50
CA LEU A 12 -29.69 37.63 -56.80
C LEU A 12 -28.67 36.59 -57.30
N MET A 13 -28.07 36.77 -58.48
CA MET A 13 -27.01 35.90 -59.02
C MET A 13 -25.59 36.33 -58.60
N PHE A 14 -25.44 37.46 -57.92
CA PHE A 14 -24.16 37.95 -57.38
C PHE A 14 -24.08 37.90 -55.86
N SER A 15 -24.71 36.88 -55.24
CA SER A 15 -24.40 36.49 -53.86
C SER A 15 -23.02 35.80 -53.80
N MET A 16 -21.95 36.58 -53.92
CA MET A 16 -20.61 36.09 -53.55
C MET A 16 -20.64 35.73 -52.06
N GLN A 17 -20.51 34.44 -51.75
CA GLN A 17 -20.23 33.99 -50.39
C GLN A 17 -18.83 34.47 -50.02
N SER A 18 -18.74 35.59 -49.30
CA SER A 18 -17.51 35.99 -48.66
C SER A 18 -17.21 35.00 -47.54
N PHE A 19 -16.30 34.05 -47.81
CA PHE A 19 -15.70 33.23 -46.77
C PHE A 19 -14.83 34.14 -45.90
N GLY A 20 -15.47 34.76 -44.90
CA GLY A 20 -14.77 35.43 -43.82
C GLY A 20 -13.85 34.43 -43.13
N SER A 21 -12.66 34.87 -42.77
CA SER A 21 -11.76 34.11 -41.91
C SER A 21 -12.18 34.27 -40.47
N HIS A 22 -12.01 33.22 -39.68
CA HIS A 22 -12.43 33.18 -38.30
C HIS A 22 -11.26 32.81 -37.38
N LEU A 23 -11.34 33.27 -36.13
CA LEU A 23 -10.45 32.80 -35.07
C LEU A 23 -10.95 31.42 -34.63
N LEU A 24 -10.04 30.47 -34.50
CA LEU A 24 -10.37 29.11 -34.05
C LEU A 24 -10.43 29.03 -32.54
N GLY A 25 -9.47 29.66 -31.87
CA GLY A 25 -9.23 29.49 -30.46
C GLY A 25 -8.53 30.67 -29.79
N GLY A 26 -8.40 30.59 -28.47
CA GLY A 26 -7.53 31.42 -27.68
C GLY A 26 -7.75 31.27 -26.17
N GLU A 27 -6.95 32.00 -25.42
CA GLU A 27 -6.86 31.92 -23.96
C GLU A 27 -6.30 33.23 -23.38
N VAL A 28 -6.71 33.56 -22.16
CA VAL A 28 -6.23 34.72 -21.38
C VAL A 28 -5.74 34.18 -20.04
N TRP A 29 -4.58 34.64 -19.57
CA TRP A 29 -4.00 34.20 -18.30
C TRP A 29 -3.07 35.28 -17.71
N TRP A 30 -2.65 35.13 -16.46
CA TRP A 30 -1.70 36.04 -15.81
C TRP A 30 -0.59 35.30 -15.07
N ARG A 31 0.51 36.01 -14.82
CA ARG A 31 1.65 35.51 -14.03
C ARG A 31 2.04 36.54 -12.98
N CYS A 32 2.15 36.14 -11.72
CA CYS A 32 2.75 36.97 -10.68
C CYS A 32 4.27 37.00 -10.85
N ILE A 33 4.87 38.16 -10.63
CA ILE A 33 6.32 38.34 -10.55
C ILE A 33 6.70 38.29 -9.07
N THR A 34 7.41 37.24 -8.69
CA THR A 34 7.84 36.99 -7.30
C THR A 34 9.22 37.56 -6.98
N THR A 35 10.05 37.83 -7.99
CA THR A 35 11.47 38.21 -7.82
C THR A 35 11.87 39.47 -8.59
N GLY A 36 12.97 40.10 -8.15
CA GLY A 36 13.58 41.25 -8.83
C GLY A 36 12.82 42.58 -8.71
N PRO A 37 13.23 43.63 -9.47
CA PRO A 37 12.73 45.00 -9.30
C PRO A 37 11.25 45.25 -9.66
N GLN A 38 10.52 44.22 -10.09
CA GLN A 38 9.10 44.29 -10.41
C GLN A 38 8.27 43.27 -9.61
N ALA A 39 8.84 42.71 -8.54
CA ALA A 39 8.13 41.79 -7.65
C ALA A 39 6.82 42.41 -7.10
N GLY A 40 5.80 41.58 -6.92
CA GLY A 40 4.46 42.01 -6.52
C GLY A 40 3.60 42.59 -7.65
N LYS A 41 3.96 42.37 -8.92
CA LYS A 41 3.18 42.81 -10.11
C LYS A 41 2.84 41.66 -11.04
N TYR A 42 1.85 41.87 -11.90
CA TYR A 42 1.38 40.88 -12.87
C TYR A 42 1.87 41.19 -14.28
N HIS A 43 2.20 40.15 -15.05
CA HIS A 43 2.04 40.18 -16.50
C HIS A 43 0.72 39.52 -16.88
N PHE A 44 -0.05 40.15 -17.77
CA PHE A 44 -1.20 39.54 -18.44
C PHE A 44 -0.83 39.12 -19.86
N TYR A 45 -1.36 37.98 -20.28
CA TYR A 45 -1.11 37.37 -21.57
C TYR A 45 -2.42 37.07 -22.32
N LEU A 46 -2.32 37.06 -23.64
CA LEU A 46 -3.35 36.64 -24.58
C LEU A 46 -2.68 35.74 -25.60
N ARG A 47 -3.22 34.54 -25.86
CA ARG A 47 -2.83 33.70 -26.99
C ARG A 47 -4.04 33.47 -27.88
N LEU A 48 -3.85 33.53 -29.19
CA LEU A 48 -4.88 33.30 -30.21
C LEU A 48 -4.45 32.20 -31.17
N TYR A 49 -5.41 31.39 -31.60
CA TYR A 49 -5.25 30.31 -32.57
C TYR A 49 -6.11 30.59 -33.82
N ARG A 50 -5.53 30.46 -35.02
CA ARG A 50 -6.18 30.84 -36.30
C ARG A 50 -5.96 29.79 -37.39
N ASP A 51 -6.97 29.60 -38.25
CA ASP A 51 -6.85 28.76 -39.45
C ASP A 51 -5.97 29.47 -40.49
N CYS A 52 -4.89 28.82 -40.94
CA CYS A 52 -3.89 29.41 -41.82
C CYS A 52 -4.41 29.72 -43.23
N SER A 53 -5.42 29.00 -43.74
CA SER A 53 -6.03 29.26 -45.06
C SER A 53 -6.96 30.49 -45.08
N GLY A 54 -7.19 31.12 -43.94
CA GLY A 54 -8.03 32.30 -43.77
C GLY A 54 -7.36 33.65 -44.13
N ALA A 55 -7.50 34.64 -43.23
CA ALA A 55 -7.06 36.02 -43.43
C ALA A 55 -5.65 36.26 -42.86
N SER A 56 -5.55 36.95 -41.73
CA SER A 56 -4.28 37.24 -41.06
C SER A 56 -4.48 37.21 -39.55
N MET A 57 -3.47 36.78 -38.79
CA MET A 57 -3.41 36.98 -37.35
C MET A 57 -3.60 38.49 -37.03
N PRO A 58 -4.36 38.89 -35.99
CA PRO A 58 -4.59 40.29 -35.68
C PRO A 58 -3.30 41.09 -35.51
N SER A 59 -3.01 42.00 -36.45
CA SER A 59 -1.75 42.76 -36.44
C SER A 59 -1.76 43.88 -35.41
N GLY A 60 -0.68 44.00 -34.62
CA GLY A 60 -0.49 45.06 -33.63
C GLY A 60 -1.08 44.73 -32.26
N ASN A 61 -1.25 45.77 -31.44
CA ASN A 61 -1.61 45.63 -30.02
C ASN A 61 -3.06 45.19 -29.84
N GLN A 62 -3.29 44.32 -28.86
CA GLN A 62 -4.62 43.87 -28.44
C GLN A 62 -4.98 44.48 -27.08
N THR A 63 -6.25 44.41 -26.67
CA THR A 63 -6.73 44.97 -25.40
C THR A 63 -7.49 43.91 -24.60
N ILE A 64 -6.98 43.59 -23.42
CA ILE A 64 -7.70 42.79 -22.41
C ILE A 64 -8.54 43.75 -21.57
N ASN A 65 -9.84 43.47 -21.41
CA ASN A 65 -10.79 44.29 -20.67
C ASN A 65 -11.27 43.59 -19.40
N GLY A 66 -11.53 44.37 -18.35
CA GLY A 66 -12.01 43.88 -17.06
C GLY A 66 -11.02 44.08 -15.90
N GLY A 67 -11.33 43.45 -14.76
CA GLY A 67 -10.64 43.69 -13.48
C GLY A 67 -10.66 45.15 -13.01
N PRO A 68 -9.81 45.51 -12.02
CA PRO A 68 -9.81 46.85 -11.41
C PRO A 68 -9.18 47.93 -12.32
N LEU A 69 -8.50 47.54 -13.40
CA LEU A 69 -7.86 48.45 -14.35
C LEU A 69 -8.76 48.83 -15.54
N GLY A 70 -9.89 48.13 -15.74
CA GLY A 70 -10.85 48.40 -16.81
C GLY A 70 -10.38 47.92 -18.20
N SER A 71 -9.20 48.35 -18.65
CA SER A 71 -8.58 47.87 -19.89
C SER A 71 -7.04 47.90 -19.83
N MET A 72 -6.41 46.93 -20.49
CA MET A 72 -4.96 46.70 -20.50
C MET A 72 -4.48 46.40 -21.92
N THR A 73 -3.53 47.19 -22.42
CA THR A 73 -2.90 46.97 -23.72
C THR A 73 -1.86 45.85 -23.64
N VAL A 74 -1.92 44.89 -24.55
CA VAL A 74 -0.91 43.83 -24.73
C VAL A 74 -0.27 43.91 -26.11
N THR A 75 1.05 43.72 -26.15
CA THR A 75 1.92 43.78 -27.32
C THR A 75 2.41 42.37 -27.67
N THR A 76 2.61 42.06 -28.95
CA THR A 76 3.13 40.75 -29.39
C THR A 76 4.43 40.42 -28.66
N LEU A 77 4.60 39.18 -28.22
CA LEU A 77 5.73 38.79 -27.37
C LEU A 77 7.03 38.69 -28.17
N THR A 78 7.94 39.64 -27.92
CA THR A 78 9.28 39.70 -28.54
C THR A 78 10.41 39.68 -27.51
N ASP A 79 10.09 39.41 -26.24
CA ASP A 79 11.03 39.43 -25.12
C ASP A 79 11.70 38.07 -24.98
N VAL A 80 12.96 37.96 -25.42
CA VAL A 80 13.71 36.68 -25.43
C VAL A 80 14.03 36.12 -24.05
N SER A 81 13.76 36.88 -22.98
CA SER A 81 13.92 36.44 -21.58
C SER A 81 12.62 35.92 -20.95
N ASP A 82 11.50 35.99 -21.69
CA ASP A 82 10.20 35.53 -21.26
C ASP A 82 10.01 34.02 -21.52
N PRO A 83 9.52 33.22 -20.55
CA PRO A 83 9.37 31.77 -20.69
C PRO A 83 8.28 31.34 -21.69
N TYR A 84 7.54 32.27 -22.30
CA TYR A 84 6.62 32.03 -23.39
C TYR A 84 7.16 32.49 -24.75
N TYR A 85 8.39 33.01 -24.83
CA TYR A 85 9.03 33.37 -26.10
C TYR A 85 9.54 32.14 -26.85
N VAL A 86 9.52 32.22 -28.19
CA VAL A 86 9.89 31.14 -29.10
C VAL A 86 10.89 31.64 -30.12
N VAL A 87 11.96 30.88 -30.35
CA VAL A 87 12.94 31.16 -31.40
C VAL A 87 12.25 31.16 -32.77
N GLY A 88 12.21 32.32 -33.42
CA GLY A 88 11.45 32.57 -34.65
C GLY A 88 10.33 33.61 -34.48
N GLY A 89 9.84 33.81 -33.26
CA GLY A 89 8.79 34.79 -32.93
C GLY A 89 7.37 34.34 -33.24
N TYR A 90 6.48 35.31 -33.45
CA TYR A 90 5.03 35.13 -33.63
C TYR A 90 4.49 35.98 -34.81
N PRO A 91 3.47 35.51 -35.55
CA PRO A 91 2.83 34.19 -35.44
C PRO A 91 3.75 33.04 -35.87
N ARG A 92 3.49 31.84 -35.36
CA ARG A 92 4.18 30.60 -35.76
C ARG A 92 3.18 29.53 -36.20
N ASP A 93 3.63 28.65 -37.08
CA ASP A 93 2.91 27.41 -37.42
C ASP A 93 2.80 26.53 -36.16
N ALA A 94 1.61 26.00 -35.93
CA ALA A 94 1.19 25.16 -34.80
C ALA A 94 0.52 23.86 -35.29
N SER A 95 0.61 23.57 -36.59
CA SER A 95 0.07 22.38 -37.24
C SER A 95 0.89 21.12 -36.90
N PRO A 96 0.40 19.89 -37.20
CA PRO A 96 1.17 18.66 -37.01
C PRO A 96 2.45 18.62 -37.85
N ASP A 97 3.43 17.86 -37.38
CA ASP A 97 4.66 17.54 -38.11
C ASP A 97 4.74 16.02 -38.34
N CYS A 98 5.16 15.57 -39.52
CA CYS A 98 5.17 14.15 -39.91
C CYS A 98 6.15 13.82 -41.05
N ALA A 99 6.46 12.53 -41.21
CA ALA A 99 7.50 12.01 -42.09
C ALA A 99 7.20 12.23 -43.58
N GLY A 100 8.12 12.90 -44.27
CA GLY A 100 7.95 13.37 -45.65
C GLY A 100 7.62 14.86 -45.77
N GLY A 101 7.36 15.52 -44.64
CA GLY A 101 6.95 16.92 -44.55
C GLY A 101 5.43 17.02 -44.42
N SER A 102 4.96 17.79 -43.43
CA SER A 102 3.54 17.81 -43.07
C SER A 102 2.64 18.24 -44.23
N SER A 103 1.66 17.39 -44.55
CA SER A 103 0.58 17.73 -45.50
C SER A 103 -0.39 18.79 -44.97
N ILE A 104 -0.34 19.07 -43.66
CA ILE A 104 -1.18 20.04 -42.96
C ILE A 104 -0.24 21.09 -42.37
N ASN A 105 0.07 22.13 -43.14
CA ASN A 105 0.97 23.23 -42.72
C ASN A 105 0.48 24.58 -43.25
N CYS A 106 0.93 25.67 -42.62
CA CYS A 106 0.48 27.03 -42.93
C CYS A 106 1.07 27.62 -44.22
N ALA A 107 2.11 27.02 -44.80
CA ALA A 107 2.68 27.44 -46.09
C ALA A 107 1.89 26.90 -47.31
N THR A 108 1.11 25.82 -47.15
CA THR A 108 0.29 25.22 -48.23
C THR A 108 -1.21 25.17 -47.94
N ALA A 109 -1.66 25.62 -46.76
CA ALA A 109 -3.06 25.67 -46.37
C ALA A 109 -3.93 26.54 -47.33
N THR A 110 -4.80 25.90 -48.09
CA THR A 110 -5.71 26.56 -49.05
C THR A 110 -7.19 26.24 -48.83
N THR A 111 -7.51 25.38 -47.85
CA THR A 111 -8.86 24.91 -47.53
C THR A 111 -9.15 25.11 -46.03
N PRO A 112 -10.19 25.90 -45.65
CA PRO A 112 -10.58 26.08 -44.26
C PRO A 112 -11.02 24.77 -43.59
N GLY A 113 -10.69 24.63 -42.30
CA GLY A 113 -10.98 23.43 -41.51
C GLY A 113 -10.00 22.27 -41.76
N SER A 114 -8.95 22.45 -42.55
CA SER A 114 -7.95 21.42 -42.87
C SER A 114 -7.01 21.02 -41.72
N GLY A 115 -7.09 21.71 -40.57
CA GLY A 115 -6.22 21.48 -39.41
C GLY A 115 -4.91 22.26 -39.41
N ALA A 116 -4.65 23.08 -40.44
CA ALA A 116 -3.48 23.95 -40.48
C ALA A 116 -3.72 25.21 -39.63
N ILE A 117 -2.96 25.38 -38.54
CA ILE A 117 -3.20 26.37 -37.50
C ILE A 117 -1.93 27.16 -37.21
N GLU A 118 -2.07 28.47 -37.04
CA GLU A 118 -1.04 29.35 -36.48
C GLU A 118 -1.42 29.80 -35.05
N GLU A 119 -0.42 30.03 -34.20
CA GLU A 119 -0.59 30.71 -32.92
C GLU A 119 0.20 32.02 -32.83
N ALA A 120 -0.29 32.95 -32.02
CA ALA A 120 0.45 34.14 -31.59
C ALA A 120 0.17 34.48 -30.13
N VAL A 121 1.19 34.99 -29.43
CA VAL A 121 1.12 35.42 -28.03
C VAL A 121 1.37 36.93 -27.92
N TRP A 122 0.57 37.59 -27.09
CA TRP A 122 0.77 38.96 -26.61
C TRP A 122 0.93 38.97 -25.10
N ARG A 123 1.72 39.91 -24.58
CA ARG A 123 1.95 40.17 -23.14
C ARG A 123 1.75 41.66 -22.87
N THR A 124 1.42 42.06 -21.64
CA THR A 124 1.59 43.47 -21.24
C THR A 124 3.07 43.89 -21.42
N PRO A 125 3.37 45.03 -22.06
CA PRO A 125 4.76 45.44 -22.31
C PRO A 125 5.52 45.74 -21.02
N THR A 126 4.82 46.16 -19.97
CA THR A 126 5.31 46.31 -18.60
C THR A 126 4.42 45.53 -17.62
N PRO A 127 4.93 45.16 -16.42
CA PRO A 127 4.11 44.59 -15.36
C PRO A 127 3.11 45.61 -14.80
N VAL A 128 1.89 45.15 -14.51
CA VAL A 128 0.77 45.95 -13.99
C VAL A 128 0.48 45.63 -12.52
N THR A 129 -0.11 46.57 -11.81
CA THR A 129 -0.51 46.43 -10.40
C THR A 129 -2.03 46.40 -10.29
N LEU A 130 -2.58 45.37 -9.62
CA LEU A 130 -4.02 45.24 -9.36
C LEU A 130 -4.31 45.68 -7.93
N SER A 131 -4.81 46.90 -7.74
CA SER A 131 -5.12 47.41 -6.39
C SER A 131 -6.54 47.02 -5.97
N GLY A 132 -6.67 46.26 -4.88
CA GLY A 132 -7.95 45.90 -4.26
C GLY A 132 -8.07 44.42 -3.96
N VAL A 133 -9.22 44.03 -3.41
CA VAL A 133 -9.60 42.64 -3.15
C VAL A 133 -10.58 42.18 -4.24
N PRO A 134 -10.39 41.01 -4.87
CA PRO A 134 -11.38 40.49 -5.82
C PRO A 134 -12.74 40.23 -5.14
N PRO A 135 -13.89 40.53 -5.77
CA PRO A 135 -15.21 40.25 -5.21
C PRO A 135 -15.49 38.74 -5.24
N ALA A 136 -16.50 38.26 -4.50
CA ALA A 136 -16.84 36.82 -4.46
C ALA A 136 -17.18 36.21 -5.84
N ALA A 137 -17.66 37.01 -6.80
CA ALA A 137 -17.88 36.58 -8.19
C ALA A 137 -16.60 36.56 -9.06
N GLY A 138 -15.50 37.07 -8.52
CA GLY A 138 -14.20 37.26 -9.17
C GLY A 138 -14.09 38.53 -10.03
N TRP A 139 -12.85 38.88 -10.37
CA TRP A 139 -12.52 39.81 -11.45
C TRP A 139 -12.33 39.03 -12.76
N THR A 140 -13.30 39.12 -13.67
CA THR A 140 -13.12 38.61 -15.04
C THR A 140 -12.21 39.54 -15.83
N PHE A 141 -11.18 38.97 -16.45
CA PHE A 141 -10.37 39.55 -17.52
C PHE A 141 -10.79 38.90 -18.84
N SER A 142 -10.90 39.67 -19.92
CA SER A 142 -11.56 39.22 -21.14
C SER A 142 -10.98 39.83 -22.41
N TRP A 143 -11.11 39.12 -23.53
CA TRP A 143 -10.80 39.64 -24.86
C TRP A 143 -11.94 39.26 -25.81
N SER A 144 -12.31 40.17 -26.70
CA SER A 144 -13.44 39.99 -27.60
C SER A 144 -13.15 40.44 -29.03
N SER A 145 -13.70 39.71 -29.98
CA SER A 145 -13.55 39.97 -31.41
C SER A 145 -14.74 39.43 -32.21
N CYS A 146 -14.64 39.48 -33.53
CA CYS A 146 -15.51 38.81 -34.49
C CYS A 146 -14.65 37.91 -35.40
N CYS A 147 -15.15 36.86 -36.04
CA CYS A 147 -16.39 36.11 -35.82
C CYS A 147 -16.01 34.70 -35.33
N ARG A 148 -16.94 33.96 -34.72
CA ARG A 148 -16.76 32.52 -34.45
C ARG A 148 -17.17 31.69 -35.68
N PRO A 149 -16.34 30.74 -36.14
CA PRO A 149 -16.67 29.94 -37.33
C PRO A 149 -17.86 29.03 -37.07
N ALA A 150 -18.52 28.60 -38.14
CA ALA A 150 -19.33 27.39 -38.08
C ALA A 150 -18.39 26.18 -38.02
N THR A 151 -18.67 25.26 -37.10
CA THR A 151 -17.94 24.00 -36.91
C THR A 151 -18.94 22.85 -36.95
N ALA A 152 -18.49 21.59 -36.92
CA ALA A 152 -19.39 20.43 -36.91
C ALA A 152 -20.34 20.43 -35.71
N ASN A 153 -19.96 21.10 -34.62
CA ASN A 153 -20.72 21.22 -33.38
C ASN A 153 -21.30 22.62 -33.07
N LEU A 154 -20.88 23.70 -33.73
CA LEU A 154 -21.40 25.06 -33.48
C LEU A 154 -21.93 25.72 -34.75
N GLN A 155 -23.05 26.45 -34.59
CA GLN A 155 -23.49 27.40 -35.59
C GLN A 155 -22.52 28.59 -35.63
N GLY A 156 -22.17 29.09 -36.82
CA GLY A 156 -21.29 30.26 -36.97
C GLY A 156 -21.95 31.53 -36.43
N GLN A 157 -21.21 32.36 -35.70
CA GLN A 157 -21.75 33.52 -34.97
C GLN A 157 -20.87 34.78 -35.08
N PRO A 158 -21.46 35.99 -35.06
CA PRO A 158 -20.72 37.23 -35.26
C PRO A 158 -19.79 37.62 -34.09
N GLY A 159 -19.97 37.04 -32.90
CA GLY A 159 -19.19 37.37 -31.71
C GLY A 159 -18.23 36.25 -31.30
N TYR A 160 -17.11 36.64 -30.70
CA TYR A 160 -16.09 35.76 -30.14
C TYR A 160 -15.61 36.33 -28.79
N PHE A 161 -15.59 35.55 -27.71
CA PHE A 161 -15.30 36.05 -26.36
C PHE A 161 -14.45 35.06 -25.53
N LEU A 162 -13.25 35.49 -25.15
CA LEU A 162 -12.30 34.80 -24.29
C LEU A 162 -12.32 35.41 -22.88
N ARG A 163 -12.00 34.60 -21.86
CA ARG A 163 -12.06 35.00 -20.45
C ARG A 163 -11.08 34.25 -19.55
N ALA A 164 -10.71 34.87 -18.44
CA ALA A 164 -10.25 34.23 -17.22
C ALA A 164 -10.73 35.03 -16.00
N THR A 165 -10.85 34.42 -14.83
CA THR A 165 -11.43 35.05 -13.63
C THR A 165 -10.54 34.83 -12.40
N MET A 166 -10.16 35.92 -11.74
CA MET A 166 -9.41 35.92 -10.47
C MET A 166 -10.37 36.05 -9.29
N TYR A 167 -10.29 35.16 -8.32
CA TYR A 167 -11.16 35.10 -7.14
C TYR A 167 -10.43 35.57 -5.86
N PRO A 168 -11.14 35.94 -4.78
CA PRO A 168 -10.51 36.28 -3.53
C PRO A 168 -9.92 35.06 -2.83
N TYR A 169 -8.67 35.19 -2.38
CA TYR A 169 -8.02 34.24 -1.49
C TYR A 169 -8.06 34.76 -0.04
N ASN A 170 -8.42 33.94 0.94
CA ASN A 170 -8.37 34.27 2.37
C ASN A 170 -7.32 33.39 3.07
N ASP A 171 -6.33 33.99 3.71
CA ASP A 171 -5.22 33.30 4.40
C ASP A 171 -5.48 33.06 5.90
N GLY A 172 -6.71 33.27 6.36
CA GLY A 172 -7.07 33.28 7.77
C GLY A 172 -7.01 34.67 8.41
N THR A 173 -6.36 35.66 7.79
CA THR A 173 -6.38 37.08 8.23
C THR A 173 -7.45 37.92 7.54
N GLY A 174 -8.12 37.35 6.52
CA GLY A 174 -9.11 37.98 5.67
C GLY A 174 -8.74 37.89 4.18
N ASN A 175 -9.65 38.34 3.32
CA ASN A 175 -9.42 38.29 1.87
C ASN A 175 -8.24 39.19 1.46
N ARG A 176 -7.24 38.62 0.79
CA ARG A 176 -6.01 39.30 0.36
C ARG A 176 -6.27 40.39 -0.69
N ASN A 177 -5.46 41.44 -0.61
CA ASN A 177 -5.33 42.46 -1.66
C ASN A 177 -4.38 41.94 -2.75
N ALA A 178 -4.73 42.12 -4.02
CA ALA A 178 -3.90 41.72 -5.16
C ALA A 178 -2.66 42.60 -5.40
N ASN A 179 -2.37 43.55 -4.51
CA ASN A 179 -1.14 44.32 -4.48
C ASN A 179 -0.47 44.21 -3.09
N PRO A 180 0.70 43.58 -2.96
CA PRO A 180 1.46 42.90 -4.02
C PRO A 180 0.73 41.65 -4.56
N CYS A 181 1.09 41.22 -5.78
CA CYS A 181 0.59 39.95 -6.31
C CYS A 181 0.99 38.77 -5.41
N TYR A 182 0.07 37.81 -5.28
CA TYR A 182 0.23 36.62 -4.44
C TYR A 182 -0.02 35.30 -5.19
N ASP A 183 -0.41 35.37 -6.47
CA ASP A 183 -0.90 34.24 -7.30
C ASP A 183 -0.63 34.53 -8.78
N SER A 184 -0.19 33.53 -9.54
CA SER A 184 -0.40 33.49 -10.99
C SER A 184 -1.82 32.98 -11.28
N SER A 185 -2.13 32.74 -12.55
CA SER A 185 -3.17 31.77 -12.89
C SER A 185 -2.49 30.52 -13.42
N PRO A 186 -3.24 29.42 -13.58
CA PRO A 186 -2.78 28.34 -14.42
C PRO A 186 -2.47 28.84 -15.84
N ARG A 187 -1.74 28.02 -16.58
CA ARG A 187 -1.34 28.19 -17.97
C ARG A 187 -1.32 26.84 -18.67
N PHE A 188 -1.30 26.84 -20.00
CA PHE A 188 -1.17 25.60 -20.78
C PHE A 188 0.26 25.49 -21.36
N LEU A 189 0.91 24.36 -21.09
CA LEU A 189 2.33 24.13 -21.39
C LEU A 189 2.59 23.83 -22.87
N GLU A 190 1.89 22.85 -23.45
CA GLU A 190 2.05 22.52 -24.88
C GLU A 190 1.22 23.47 -25.77
N ILE A 191 1.73 23.67 -26.99
CA ILE A 191 0.91 24.03 -28.14
C ILE A 191 -0.14 22.90 -28.30
N PRO A 192 -1.43 23.22 -28.42
CA PRO A 192 -2.45 22.18 -28.51
C PRO A 192 -2.40 21.53 -29.89
N LYS A 193 -1.83 20.33 -29.97
CA LYS A 193 -1.91 19.46 -31.15
C LYS A 193 -3.34 18.94 -31.29
N VAL A 194 -4.16 19.68 -32.03
CA VAL A 194 -5.61 19.40 -32.14
C VAL A 194 -6.01 18.54 -33.33
N VAL A 195 -5.09 18.23 -34.24
CA VAL A 195 -5.38 17.36 -35.40
C VAL A 195 -4.99 15.93 -35.08
N THR A 196 -5.93 14.99 -35.22
CA THR A 196 -5.67 13.55 -35.10
C THR A 196 -6.60 12.74 -36.01
N CYS A 197 -6.28 11.47 -36.24
CA CYS A 197 -7.06 10.59 -37.11
C CYS A 197 -8.33 10.07 -36.39
N THR A 198 -9.41 9.89 -37.15
CA THR A 198 -10.60 9.14 -36.70
C THR A 198 -10.39 7.63 -36.78
N GLY A 199 -11.08 6.86 -35.93
CA GLY A 199 -11.20 5.40 -36.04
C GLY A 199 -10.51 4.59 -34.95
N TYR A 200 -9.82 5.25 -34.01
CA TYR A 200 -9.28 4.65 -32.79
C TYR A 200 -9.60 5.53 -31.57
N GLU A 201 -9.34 4.99 -30.39
CA GLU A 201 -9.37 5.75 -29.13
C GLU A 201 -8.09 6.57 -28.95
N PHE A 202 -8.24 7.85 -28.62
CA PHE A 202 -7.13 8.71 -28.20
C PHE A 202 -7.45 9.46 -26.90
N ALA A 203 -6.39 9.76 -26.14
CA ALA A 203 -6.47 10.56 -24.91
C ALA A 203 -6.02 12.00 -25.21
N TYR A 204 -6.88 12.97 -24.94
CA TYR A 204 -6.63 14.39 -25.15
C TYR A 204 -6.50 15.12 -23.81
N ASN A 205 -5.37 15.80 -23.60
CA ASN A 205 -5.18 16.71 -22.47
C ASN A 205 -4.71 18.08 -23.00
N ASN A 206 -5.04 19.14 -22.28
CA ASN A 206 -4.59 20.50 -22.60
C ASN A 206 -3.27 20.90 -21.93
N PHE A 207 -2.76 20.09 -21.00
CA PHE A 207 -1.53 20.33 -20.25
C PHE A 207 -1.58 21.63 -19.45
N ALA A 208 -2.64 21.78 -18.67
CA ALA A 208 -2.73 22.87 -17.72
C ALA A 208 -1.79 22.64 -16.53
N PHE A 209 -1.32 23.75 -15.98
CA PHE A 209 -0.24 23.80 -15.02
C PHE A 209 -0.35 25.08 -14.21
N ASP A 210 -0.12 25.01 -12.90
CA ASP A 210 -0.07 26.19 -12.02
C ASP A 210 1.35 26.48 -11.54
N GLN A 211 1.72 27.77 -11.44
CA GLN A 211 3.08 28.20 -11.07
C GLN A 211 3.32 28.21 -9.56
N GLU A 212 2.26 28.18 -8.74
CA GLU A 212 2.32 28.14 -7.29
C GLU A 212 1.85 26.78 -6.73
N LEU A 213 1.77 25.76 -7.61
CA LEU A 213 1.33 24.39 -7.32
C LEU A 213 -0.08 24.30 -6.68
N ASP A 214 -0.97 25.21 -7.05
CA ASP A 214 -2.38 25.07 -6.67
C ASP A 214 -3.03 23.87 -7.37
N SER A 215 -3.82 23.12 -6.60
CA SER A 215 -4.55 21.96 -7.10
C SER A 215 -5.52 22.37 -8.22
N LEU A 216 -5.46 21.63 -9.34
CA LEU A 216 -6.20 21.93 -10.56
C LEU A 216 -7.42 21.02 -10.73
N HIS A 217 -8.53 21.61 -11.15
CA HIS A 217 -9.73 20.88 -11.55
C HIS A 217 -10.20 21.36 -12.93
N PHE A 218 -10.50 20.40 -13.80
CA PHE A 218 -10.78 20.57 -15.22
C PHE A 218 -12.25 20.23 -15.50
N ASP A 219 -12.91 21.05 -16.31
CA ASP A 219 -14.32 20.86 -16.64
C ASP A 219 -14.64 21.50 -18.00
N TRP A 220 -15.68 21.03 -18.66
CA TRP A 220 -16.13 21.66 -19.90
C TRP A 220 -16.85 22.97 -19.62
N ALA A 221 -16.69 23.93 -20.52
CA ALA A 221 -17.38 25.21 -20.48
C ALA A 221 -17.94 25.58 -21.85
N PRO A 222 -19.01 26.40 -21.92
CA PRO A 222 -19.48 26.89 -23.20
C PRO A 222 -18.41 27.84 -23.80
N PRO A 223 -18.05 27.66 -25.08
CA PRO A 223 -17.43 28.71 -25.88
C PRO A 223 -18.38 29.92 -25.92
N LEU A 224 -17.87 31.14 -25.74
CA LEU A 224 -18.71 32.34 -25.65
C LEU A 224 -18.61 33.22 -26.90
N THR A 225 -19.68 33.99 -27.14
CA THR A 225 -19.76 35.01 -28.21
C THR A 225 -19.96 36.42 -27.65
N ALA A 226 -20.40 36.54 -26.40
CA ALA A 226 -20.31 37.74 -25.57
C ALA A 226 -20.20 37.34 -24.08
N ALA A 227 -19.93 38.31 -23.18
CA ALA A 227 -19.62 38.06 -21.77
C ALA A 227 -20.64 37.18 -21.00
N THR A 228 -21.91 37.20 -21.39
CA THR A 228 -22.98 36.38 -20.81
C THR A 228 -23.74 35.55 -21.87
N THR A 229 -23.15 35.33 -23.05
CA THR A 229 -23.80 34.68 -24.19
C THR A 229 -22.94 33.54 -24.73
N SER A 230 -23.42 32.31 -24.56
CA SER A 230 -22.81 31.09 -25.12
C SER A 230 -23.02 31.01 -26.63
N ALA A 231 -22.06 30.40 -27.33
CA ALA A 231 -22.25 29.95 -28.70
C ALA A 231 -23.35 28.87 -28.78
N THR A 232 -24.10 28.85 -29.88
CA THR A 232 -25.20 27.89 -30.07
C THR A 232 -24.69 26.61 -30.71
N PHE A 233 -24.76 25.51 -29.97
CA PHE A 233 -24.47 24.17 -30.47
C PHE A 233 -25.45 23.73 -31.57
N VAL A 234 -24.94 22.90 -32.48
CA VAL A 234 -25.73 22.12 -33.44
C VAL A 234 -26.39 20.96 -32.67
N GLY A 235 -27.61 20.57 -33.05
CA GLY A 235 -28.36 19.50 -32.38
C GLY A 235 -27.58 18.19 -32.30
N GLY A 236 -27.48 17.63 -31.09
CA GLY A 236 -26.64 16.48 -30.75
C GLY A 236 -25.43 16.84 -29.85
N TYR A 237 -24.96 18.08 -29.93
CA TYR A 237 -23.83 18.58 -29.14
C TYR A 237 -24.27 19.50 -28.00
N SER A 238 -23.44 19.60 -26.96
CA SER A 238 -23.65 20.50 -25.82
C SER A 238 -22.32 20.86 -25.16
N THR A 239 -22.33 21.71 -24.12
CA THR A 239 -21.14 21.98 -23.30
C THR A 239 -20.44 20.71 -22.83
N ASN A 240 -21.20 19.73 -22.31
CA ASN A 240 -20.65 18.51 -21.71
C ASN A 240 -20.52 17.36 -22.72
N ASN A 241 -20.94 17.58 -23.97
CA ASN A 241 -20.70 16.70 -25.11
C ASN A 241 -20.29 17.56 -26.34
N PRO A 242 -19.10 18.20 -26.32
CA PRO A 242 -18.69 19.12 -27.38
C PRO A 242 -18.11 18.38 -28.59
N VAL A 243 -17.56 17.18 -28.39
CA VAL A 243 -16.91 16.33 -29.42
C VAL A 243 -17.58 14.95 -29.36
N PRO A 244 -17.91 14.31 -30.49
CA PRO A 244 -18.55 12.99 -30.47
C PRO A 244 -17.61 11.91 -29.94
N GLY A 245 -18.15 10.95 -29.20
CA GLY A 245 -17.42 9.75 -28.79
C GLY A 245 -16.54 9.91 -27.55
N ILE A 246 -16.74 10.94 -26.73
CA ILE A 246 -16.13 11.03 -25.39
C ILE A 246 -16.59 9.81 -24.56
N GLN A 247 -15.64 9.01 -24.11
CA GLN A 247 -15.87 7.87 -23.23
C GLN A 247 -15.73 8.28 -21.75
N ASN A 248 -14.68 9.07 -21.45
CA ASN A 248 -14.24 9.35 -20.08
C ASN A 248 -13.63 10.75 -19.97
N PHE A 249 -13.66 11.34 -18.78
CA PHE A 249 -13.02 12.64 -18.49
C PHE A 249 -12.48 12.67 -17.06
N ALA A 250 -11.15 12.60 -16.95
CA ALA A 250 -10.37 12.70 -15.74
C ALA A 250 -10.33 14.16 -15.23
N GLN A 251 -11.38 14.60 -14.54
CA GLN A 251 -11.52 16.01 -14.16
C GLN A 251 -10.39 16.55 -13.27
N ASP A 252 -9.68 15.71 -12.52
CA ASP A 252 -8.57 16.17 -11.66
C ASP A 252 -7.18 16.01 -12.31
N ALA A 253 -7.14 15.60 -13.59
CA ALA A 253 -5.91 15.44 -14.40
C ALA A 253 -5.98 16.14 -15.78
N GLY A 254 -7.18 16.49 -16.25
CA GLY A 254 -7.41 17.17 -17.54
C GLY A 254 -7.49 16.26 -18.77
N GLN A 255 -7.45 14.94 -18.58
CA GLN A 255 -7.40 13.94 -19.65
C GLN A 255 -8.81 13.50 -20.06
N VAL A 256 -9.13 13.62 -21.36
CA VAL A 256 -10.41 13.20 -21.97
C VAL A 256 -10.15 12.05 -22.94
N THR A 257 -10.82 10.92 -22.74
CA THR A 257 -10.74 9.77 -23.66
C THR A 257 -11.82 9.89 -24.73
N ILE A 258 -11.44 9.83 -26.01
CA ILE A 258 -12.35 10.01 -27.15
C ILE A 258 -12.14 8.87 -28.15
N ASN A 259 -13.22 8.20 -28.54
CA ASN A 259 -13.24 7.16 -29.58
C ASN A 259 -14.40 7.44 -30.55
N THR A 260 -14.07 7.76 -31.82
CA THR A 260 -15.07 8.14 -32.82
C THR A 260 -14.58 7.95 -34.26
N SER A 261 -15.51 7.61 -35.16
CA SER A 261 -15.31 7.55 -36.61
C SER A 261 -15.76 8.83 -37.34
N LEU A 262 -16.30 9.82 -36.62
CA LEU A 262 -16.82 11.06 -37.22
C LEU A 262 -15.70 12.08 -37.44
N THR A 263 -15.47 12.43 -38.71
CA THR A 263 -14.54 13.49 -39.11
C THR A 263 -15.17 14.87 -39.00
N GLY A 264 -14.35 15.89 -38.75
CA GLY A 264 -14.79 17.29 -38.68
C GLY A 264 -14.00 18.13 -37.69
N GLN A 265 -14.30 19.43 -37.66
CA GLN A 265 -13.78 20.37 -36.68
C GLN A 265 -14.82 20.58 -35.57
N TYR A 266 -14.44 20.40 -34.31
CA TYR A 266 -15.32 20.42 -33.13
C TYR A 266 -14.80 21.43 -32.11
N ALA A 267 -15.41 22.63 -32.04
CA ALA A 267 -15.02 23.70 -31.12
C ALA A 267 -15.24 23.31 -29.66
N THR A 268 -14.19 23.31 -28.84
CA THR A 268 -14.26 22.99 -27.41
C THR A 268 -13.87 24.21 -26.57
N CYS A 269 -14.28 24.24 -25.30
CA CYS A 269 -13.74 25.20 -24.34
C CYS A 269 -13.49 24.51 -23.00
N MET A 270 -12.23 24.31 -22.66
CA MET A 270 -11.79 23.69 -21.40
C MET A 270 -11.67 24.77 -20.33
N ARG A 271 -12.37 24.62 -19.21
CA ARG A 271 -12.16 25.38 -17.98
C ARG A 271 -11.12 24.67 -17.13
N VAL A 272 -10.22 25.44 -16.52
CA VAL A 272 -9.34 24.96 -15.46
C VAL A 272 -9.46 25.90 -14.27
N ASP A 273 -9.94 25.35 -13.17
CA ASP A 273 -10.07 26.02 -11.88
C ASP A 273 -8.85 25.70 -11.00
N ALA A 274 -8.23 26.71 -10.40
CA ALA A 274 -7.11 26.55 -9.45
C ALA A 274 -7.59 26.74 -8.01
N TYR A 275 -7.18 25.84 -7.12
CA TYR A 275 -7.57 25.84 -5.71
C TYR A 275 -6.35 25.92 -4.78
N LYS A 276 -6.21 27.08 -4.12
CA LYS A 276 -5.21 27.36 -3.07
C LYS A 276 -5.83 27.04 -1.71
N PHE A 277 -5.28 26.04 -1.00
CA PHE A 277 -5.86 25.53 0.26
C PHE A 277 -7.38 25.27 0.19
N GLY A 278 -7.85 24.65 -0.91
CA GLY A 278 -9.27 24.35 -1.14
C GLY A 278 -10.16 25.55 -1.49
N GLN A 279 -9.64 26.77 -1.55
CA GLN A 279 -10.34 27.95 -2.04
C GLN A 279 -10.03 28.15 -3.53
N ARG A 280 -11.05 28.25 -4.39
CA ARG A 280 -10.82 28.57 -5.81
C ARG A 280 -10.30 29.99 -5.94
N VAL A 281 -9.08 30.15 -6.47
CA VAL A 281 -8.41 31.45 -6.67
C VAL A 281 -8.37 31.89 -8.13
N ALA A 282 -8.40 30.96 -9.08
CA ALA A 282 -8.48 31.28 -10.52
C ALA A 282 -9.44 30.34 -11.27
N SER A 283 -9.98 30.84 -12.39
CA SER A 283 -10.54 30.02 -13.48
C SER A 283 -9.98 30.54 -14.81
N ILE A 284 -9.22 29.73 -15.53
CA ILE A 284 -8.84 30.03 -16.93
C ILE A 284 -9.70 29.23 -17.91
N PHE A 285 -9.76 29.70 -19.16
CA PHE A 285 -10.52 29.06 -20.21
C PHE A 285 -9.71 29.04 -21.52
N ARG A 286 -9.41 27.86 -22.05
CA ARG A 286 -8.89 27.68 -23.42
C ARG A 286 -10.03 27.31 -24.33
N ASP A 287 -10.32 28.18 -25.29
CA ASP A 287 -11.23 27.93 -26.40
C ASP A 287 -10.39 27.38 -27.55
N ILE A 288 -10.65 26.15 -28.04
CA ILE A 288 -9.98 25.62 -29.23
C ILE A 288 -10.75 24.43 -29.83
N PRO A 289 -10.83 24.27 -31.17
CA PRO A 289 -11.40 23.07 -31.75
C PRO A 289 -10.45 21.87 -31.74
N ILE A 290 -11.00 20.68 -31.51
CA ILE A 290 -10.39 19.41 -31.93
C ILE A 290 -10.73 19.17 -33.40
N VAL A 291 -9.78 18.71 -34.20
CA VAL A 291 -9.89 18.48 -35.64
C VAL A 291 -9.67 16.99 -35.93
N LEU A 292 -10.72 16.31 -36.34
CA LEU A 292 -10.72 14.88 -36.60
C LEU A 292 -10.69 14.63 -38.10
N VAL A 293 -9.59 14.06 -38.60
CA VAL A 293 -9.36 13.83 -40.04
C VAL A 293 -9.45 12.35 -40.40
N GLY A 294 -9.94 12.08 -41.62
CA GLY A 294 -9.96 10.74 -42.18
C GLY A 294 -8.59 10.39 -42.75
N CYS A 295 -7.83 9.54 -42.07
CA CYS A 295 -6.52 9.07 -42.50
C CYS A 295 -6.67 7.82 -43.37
N ALA A 296 -6.00 7.77 -44.52
CA ALA A 296 -6.23 6.75 -45.55
C ALA A 296 -4.92 6.29 -46.19
N GLY A 297 -4.70 4.97 -46.25
CA GLY A 297 -3.66 4.34 -47.07
C GLY A 297 -2.74 3.37 -46.33
N VAL A 298 -2.59 3.52 -45.01
CA VAL A 298 -1.90 2.57 -44.11
C VAL A 298 -2.69 2.45 -42.80
N SER A 299 -2.46 1.37 -42.07
CA SER A 299 -2.82 1.25 -40.66
C SER A 299 -2.01 2.28 -39.87
N ASN A 300 -2.64 2.93 -38.89
CA ASN A 300 -2.00 3.97 -38.09
C ASN A 300 -2.57 4.06 -36.68
N ASN A 301 -2.31 3.01 -35.91
CA ASN A 301 -2.72 2.92 -34.52
C ASN A 301 -1.83 3.83 -33.65
N PRO A 302 -2.30 4.30 -32.48
CA PRO A 302 -1.42 4.92 -31.51
C PRO A 302 -0.34 3.92 -31.06
N PRO A 303 0.93 4.37 -30.90
CA PRO A 303 1.97 3.54 -30.30
C PRO A 303 1.62 3.18 -28.85
N SER A 304 2.10 2.06 -28.33
CA SER A 304 1.88 1.70 -26.91
C SER A 304 2.57 2.71 -25.97
N LEU A 305 2.16 2.75 -24.70
CA LEU A 305 2.84 3.52 -23.67
C LEU A 305 2.67 2.82 -22.32
N ASP A 306 3.64 1.98 -22.03
CA ASP A 306 3.61 1.00 -20.95
C ASP A 306 4.58 1.45 -19.84
N VAL A 307 4.07 1.62 -18.62
CA VAL A 307 4.87 1.99 -17.44
C VAL A 307 5.38 0.72 -16.76
N ILE A 308 6.69 0.68 -16.51
CA ILE A 308 7.40 -0.42 -15.87
C ILE A 308 8.11 0.15 -14.64
N ASN A 309 7.51 -0.02 -13.46
CA ASN A 309 8.14 0.35 -12.19
C ASN A 309 9.35 -0.55 -11.89
N ASP A 310 10.27 -0.06 -11.06
CA ASP A 310 11.27 -0.93 -10.43
C ASP A 310 10.62 -1.84 -9.36
N PRO A 311 11.27 -2.98 -8.99
CA PRO A 311 10.75 -3.88 -7.98
C PRO A 311 10.57 -3.22 -6.59
N LEU A 312 9.59 -3.71 -5.83
CA LEU A 312 9.42 -3.34 -4.42
C LEU A 312 10.73 -3.63 -3.64
N PRO A 313 11.15 -2.74 -2.72
CA PRO A 313 10.36 -1.68 -2.08
C PRO A 313 10.41 -0.30 -2.76
N ALA A 314 10.86 -0.17 -4.02
CA ALA A 314 10.89 1.13 -4.69
C ALA A 314 9.48 1.76 -4.84
N PRO A 315 9.33 3.10 -4.77
CA PRO A 315 8.05 3.77 -5.00
C PRO A 315 7.41 3.38 -6.34
N GLN A 316 6.13 3.04 -6.31
CA GLN A 316 5.38 2.56 -7.48
C GLN A 316 4.56 3.68 -8.11
N LEU A 317 4.66 3.86 -9.44
CA LEU A 317 3.70 4.67 -10.18
C LEU A 317 2.49 3.77 -10.49
N THR A 318 1.31 4.12 -9.98
CA THR A 318 0.14 3.23 -10.00
C THR A 318 -1.00 3.78 -10.88
N PRO A 319 -1.69 2.97 -11.68
CA PRO A 319 -2.76 3.45 -12.55
C PRO A 319 -4.05 3.71 -11.74
N VAL A 320 -4.56 4.94 -11.80
CA VAL A 320 -5.91 5.26 -11.30
C VAL A 320 -6.91 4.99 -12.41
N VAL A 321 -7.87 4.10 -12.15
CA VAL A 321 -8.80 3.57 -13.14
C VAL A 321 -10.22 4.04 -12.87
N ASN A 322 -10.94 4.43 -13.92
CA ASN A 322 -12.37 4.75 -13.87
C ASN A 322 -13.11 4.11 -15.05
N GLY A 323 -14.10 3.25 -14.78
CA GLY A 323 -14.87 2.55 -15.81
C GLY A 323 -14.12 1.41 -16.54
N GLY A 324 -12.85 1.17 -16.22
CA GLY A 324 -11.94 0.26 -16.91
C GLY A 324 -10.73 0.99 -17.50
N ASP A 325 -10.85 2.30 -17.78
CA ASP A 325 -9.77 3.10 -18.36
C ASP A 325 -8.84 3.68 -17.28
N THR A 326 -7.52 3.61 -17.51
CA THR A 326 -6.55 4.39 -16.72
C THR A 326 -6.70 5.88 -17.05
N ILE A 327 -7.21 6.66 -16.10
CA ILE A 327 -7.49 8.09 -16.26
C ILE A 327 -6.27 8.98 -15.99
N TYR A 328 -5.40 8.54 -15.08
CA TYR A 328 -4.06 9.06 -14.81
C TYR A 328 -3.29 8.03 -13.98
N TRP A 329 -2.00 8.26 -13.75
CA TRP A 329 -1.18 7.48 -12.83
C TRP A 329 -0.85 8.32 -11.60
N ASP A 330 -0.79 7.70 -10.42
CA ASP A 330 -0.58 8.37 -9.14
C ASP A 330 0.53 7.69 -8.34
N MET A 331 1.30 8.51 -7.63
CA MET A 331 2.37 8.10 -6.73
C MET A 331 2.40 9.07 -5.54
N THR A 332 2.66 8.56 -4.34
CA THR A 332 2.98 9.40 -3.18
C THR A 332 4.33 8.95 -2.63
N VAL A 333 5.20 9.92 -2.31
CA VAL A 333 6.52 9.71 -1.71
C VAL A 333 6.77 10.70 -0.59
N THR A 334 7.62 10.31 0.35
CA THR A 334 8.20 11.17 1.38
C THR A 334 9.40 11.94 0.82
N ALA A 335 9.55 13.20 1.24
CA ALA A 335 10.59 14.10 0.76
C ALA A 335 12.01 13.64 1.17
N GLY A 336 12.67 12.93 0.26
CA GLY A 336 13.96 12.26 0.48
C GLY A 336 14.09 10.96 -0.31
N GLU A 337 12.97 10.37 -0.73
CA GLU A 337 12.94 9.17 -1.57
C GLU A 337 13.35 9.44 -3.03
N TYR A 338 13.88 8.38 -3.66
CA TYR A 338 14.24 8.35 -5.08
C TYR A 338 13.14 7.65 -5.88
N ILE A 339 12.71 8.28 -6.96
CA ILE A 339 11.72 7.75 -7.88
C ILE A 339 12.42 7.25 -9.13
N HIS A 340 12.16 6.00 -9.51
CA HIS A 340 12.56 5.46 -10.81
C HIS A 340 11.43 4.63 -11.43
N PHE A 341 11.14 4.86 -12.70
CA PHE A 341 10.32 3.96 -13.52
C PHE A 341 10.69 4.10 -14.99
N LYS A 342 10.44 3.05 -15.77
CA LYS A 342 10.72 2.98 -17.20
C LYS A 342 9.41 3.13 -17.98
N MET A 343 9.47 3.73 -19.16
CA MET A 343 8.36 3.86 -20.09
C MET A 343 8.78 3.21 -21.41
N GLN A 344 8.08 2.13 -21.77
CA GLN A 344 8.25 1.42 -23.03
C GLN A 344 7.15 1.79 -24.00
N SER A 345 7.47 1.82 -25.29
CA SER A 345 6.54 2.06 -26.37
C SER A 345 6.86 1.15 -27.55
N GLN A 346 5.82 0.59 -28.18
CA GLN A 346 5.92 -0.23 -29.38
C GLN A 346 4.96 0.29 -30.47
N ASP A 347 5.45 0.27 -31.70
CA ASP A 347 4.71 0.63 -32.91
C ASP A 347 5.06 -0.39 -34.00
N ASN A 348 4.05 -1.08 -34.50
CA ASN A 348 4.20 -2.12 -35.52
C ASN A 348 3.67 -1.67 -36.89
N ASP A 349 3.22 -0.43 -37.02
CA ASP A 349 2.78 0.13 -38.30
C ASP A 349 3.97 0.62 -39.14
N PHE A 350 3.69 0.85 -40.43
CA PHE A 350 4.70 1.22 -41.43
C PHE A 350 4.25 2.45 -42.19
N LEU A 351 5.19 3.35 -42.48
CA LEU A 351 4.98 4.45 -43.41
C LEU A 351 4.65 3.90 -44.82
N PRO A 352 3.99 4.65 -45.71
CA PRO A 352 3.61 4.21 -47.06
C PRO A 352 4.76 3.79 -48.00
N ASN A 353 6.02 3.93 -47.56
CA ASN A 353 7.24 3.46 -48.24
C ASN A 353 7.79 2.12 -47.68
N PHE A 354 7.05 1.45 -46.79
CA PHE A 354 7.42 0.22 -46.07
C PHE A 354 8.64 0.34 -45.14
N ILE A 355 8.94 1.55 -44.66
CA ILE A 355 9.83 1.77 -43.52
C ILE A 355 8.98 1.77 -42.24
N PRO A 356 9.39 1.10 -41.14
CA PRO A 356 8.72 1.20 -39.86
C PRO A 356 8.56 2.66 -39.40
N GLN A 357 7.48 2.94 -38.67
CA GLN A 357 7.28 4.25 -38.07
C GLN A 357 8.33 4.57 -37.00
N THR A 358 8.51 5.86 -36.72
CA THR A 358 9.41 6.37 -35.68
C THR A 358 8.62 6.98 -34.54
N ILE A 359 8.65 6.31 -33.39
CA ILE A 359 8.04 6.77 -32.16
C ILE A 359 8.93 7.85 -31.55
N LYS A 360 8.34 8.97 -31.15
CA LYS A 360 8.95 10.09 -30.45
C LYS A 360 8.37 10.24 -29.05
N PHE A 361 9.23 10.25 -28.05
CA PHE A 361 8.88 10.60 -26.68
C PHE A 361 8.87 12.12 -26.49
N ILE A 362 7.86 12.61 -25.79
CA ILE A 362 7.72 14.00 -25.34
C ILE A 362 7.30 13.98 -23.87
N GLY A 363 8.17 14.45 -22.97
CA GLY A 363 7.87 14.67 -21.57
C GLY A 363 7.66 16.15 -21.27
N VAL A 364 6.69 16.48 -20.41
CA VAL A 364 6.41 17.85 -19.96
C VAL A 364 6.02 17.84 -18.48
N GLY A 365 6.63 18.68 -17.65
CA GLY A 365 6.26 18.83 -16.24
C GLY A 365 7.01 20.00 -15.59
N GLY A 366 6.49 20.58 -14.52
CA GLY A 366 7.12 21.76 -13.89
C GLY A 366 8.47 21.45 -13.22
N ASN A 367 8.60 20.27 -12.61
CA ASN A 367 9.85 19.77 -12.02
C ASN A 367 10.68 18.94 -13.00
N LEU A 368 10.25 18.78 -14.27
CA LEU A 368 11.03 18.08 -15.30
C LEU A 368 12.14 19.01 -15.82
N GLY A 369 13.33 18.46 -16.03
CA GLY A 369 14.47 19.17 -16.59
C GLY A 369 14.21 19.73 -17.99
N GLU A 370 14.84 20.87 -18.28
CA GLU A 370 14.94 21.45 -19.62
C GLU A 370 16.42 21.70 -19.98
N PRO A 371 17.03 20.91 -20.90
CA PRO A 371 16.47 19.73 -21.55
C PRO A 371 16.16 18.60 -20.56
N MET A 372 15.36 17.61 -20.98
CA MET A 372 14.81 16.53 -20.12
C MET A 372 15.83 15.72 -19.31
N ASN A 373 17.13 15.80 -19.58
CA ASN A 373 18.20 15.18 -18.78
C ASN A 373 18.94 16.16 -17.82
N SER A 374 18.34 17.32 -17.53
CA SER A 374 18.89 18.34 -16.63
C SER A 374 18.34 18.23 -15.21
N THR A 375 19.19 17.89 -14.23
CA THR A 375 18.82 17.80 -12.81
C THR A 375 18.75 19.16 -12.08
N THR A 376 19.08 20.27 -12.76
CA THR A 376 19.22 21.60 -12.12
C THR A 376 18.48 22.75 -12.83
N ASN A 377 17.96 22.54 -14.04
CA ASN A 377 17.21 23.55 -14.77
C ASN A 377 15.79 23.04 -15.07
N CYS A 378 14.85 23.39 -14.20
CA CYS A 378 13.41 23.16 -14.35
C CYS A 378 12.67 24.44 -13.91
N LEU A 379 11.34 24.44 -13.94
CA LEU A 379 10.53 25.63 -13.65
C LEU A 379 10.36 25.92 -12.14
N PHE A 380 10.64 24.92 -11.31
CA PHE A 380 10.49 24.92 -9.86
C PHE A 380 11.84 24.75 -9.15
N GLN A 381 11.82 24.45 -7.85
CA GLN A 381 12.99 24.01 -7.10
C GLN A 381 13.61 22.73 -7.70
N ALA A 382 14.93 22.76 -7.84
CA ALA A 382 15.75 21.57 -8.08
C ALA A 382 16.00 20.83 -6.75
N PRO A 383 16.34 19.52 -6.75
CA PRO A 383 16.66 18.67 -7.90
C PRO A 383 15.48 18.40 -8.84
N CYS A 384 15.71 18.65 -10.12
CA CYS A 384 14.73 18.40 -11.18
C CYS A 384 14.67 16.91 -11.51
N ALA A 385 13.47 16.42 -11.85
CA ALA A 385 13.27 15.12 -12.47
C ALA A 385 13.92 15.10 -13.86
N THR A 386 14.43 13.94 -14.25
CA THR A 386 15.02 13.71 -15.56
C THR A 386 14.40 12.53 -16.28
N VAL A 387 14.49 12.53 -17.61
CA VAL A 387 14.20 11.38 -18.47
C VAL A 387 15.39 11.11 -19.37
N THR A 388 15.82 9.86 -19.49
CA THR A 388 16.92 9.43 -20.38
C THR A 388 16.51 8.30 -21.34
N PRO A 389 17.03 8.24 -22.58
CA PRO A 389 16.78 7.11 -23.49
C PRO A 389 17.58 5.87 -23.08
N ILE A 390 16.93 4.72 -22.99
CA ILE A 390 17.54 3.47 -22.51
C ILE A 390 18.40 2.83 -23.60
N ALA A 391 19.63 2.43 -23.27
CA ALA A 391 20.54 1.76 -24.20
C ALA A 391 19.90 0.50 -24.83
N PRO A 392 20.09 0.24 -26.14
CA PRO A 392 21.09 0.82 -27.04
C PRO A 392 20.70 2.14 -27.72
N GLN A 393 19.51 2.71 -27.46
CA GLN A 393 19.13 3.99 -28.07
C GLN A 393 19.81 5.17 -27.35
N SER A 394 19.91 6.31 -28.04
CA SER A 394 20.60 7.51 -27.56
C SER A 394 19.84 8.81 -27.88
N SER A 395 18.56 8.67 -28.22
CA SER A 395 17.67 9.73 -28.68
C SER A 395 16.26 9.44 -28.17
N TYR A 396 15.47 10.48 -27.88
CA TYR A 396 14.04 10.38 -27.57
C TYR A 396 13.17 10.01 -28.80
N SER A 397 13.77 9.47 -29.87
CA SER A 397 13.06 9.04 -31.08
C SER A 397 13.73 7.79 -31.65
N SER A 398 12.94 6.74 -31.86
CA SER A 398 13.40 5.40 -32.27
C SER A 398 12.32 4.67 -33.07
N SER A 399 12.72 3.72 -33.92
CA SER A 399 11.81 2.98 -34.81
C SER A 399 11.43 1.62 -34.21
N LEU A 400 10.17 1.19 -34.42
CA LEU A 400 9.53 0.00 -33.84
C LEU A 400 9.37 0.02 -32.32
N THR A 401 10.40 0.41 -31.57
CA THR A 401 10.34 0.55 -30.12
C THR A 401 11.07 1.81 -29.65
N ASN A 402 10.55 2.45 -28.60
CA ASN A 402 11.17 3.61 -27.94
C ASN A 402 11.03 3.42 -26.43
N ASN A 403 12.17 3.42 -25.73
CA ASN A 403 12.22 3.13 -24.29
C ASN A 403 12.98 4.25 -23.58
N VAL A 404 12.35 4.87 -22.60
CA VAL A 404 12.97 5.90 -21.76
C VAL A 404 12.82 5.53 -20.29
N GLU A 405 13.71 6.02 -19.44
CA GLU A 405 13.64 5.91 -17.98
C GLU A 405 13.41 7.30 -17.38
N PHE A 406 12.59 7.38 -16.33
CA PHE A 406 12.35 8.58 -15.53
C PHE A 406 13.03 8.41 -14.18
N ASP A 407 13.75 9.46 -13.76
CA ASP A 407 14.52 9.51 -12.52
C ASP A 407 14.21 10.80 -11.77
N TRP A 408 13.86 10.74 -10.48
CA TRP A 408 13.71 11.94 -9.66
C TRP A 408 14.09 11.70 -8.19
N GLN A 409 15.17 12.35 -7.74
CA GLN A 409 15.47 12.49 -6.31
C GLN A 409 14.55 13.56 -5.70
N THR A 410 13.79 13.22 -4.66
CA THR A 410 12.99 14.22 -3.91
C THR A 410 13.76 14.79 -2.73
N THR A 411 13.36 15.98 -2.25
CA THR A 411 13.97 16.70 -1.11
C THR A 411 12.94 17.61 -0.43
N CYS A 412 13.25 18.11 0.77
CA CYS A 412 12.42 19.09 1.48
C CYS A 412 12.14 20.39 0.67
N ASP A 413 13.00 20.76 -0.27
CA ASP A 413 12.77 21.93 -1.14
C ASP A 413 11.46 21.79 -1.95
N HIS A 414 11.06 20.55 -2.29
CA HIS A 414 9.80 20.25 -2.99
C HIS A 414 8.55 20.39 -2.10
N LEU A 415 8.68 20.88 -0.86
CA LEU A 415 7.56 21.15 0.06
C LEU A 415 7.29 22.65 0.27
N SER A 416 8.04 23.55 -0.39
CA SER A 416 8.01 25.00 -0.15
C SER A 416 6.71 25.72 -0.52
N TYR A 417 5.97 25.21 -1.51
CA TYR A 417 4.87 25.94 -2.16
C TYR A 417 3.54 25.97 -1.38
N GLN A 418 3.09 24.85 -0.79
CA GLN A 418 1.86 24.77 0.01
C GLN A 418 2.17 24.66 1.52
N ALA A 419 2.20 25.80 2.22
CA ALA A 419 2.31 25.84 3.68
C ALA A 419 0.96 25.48 4.35
N SER A 420 0.80 24.22 4.74
CA SER A 420 -0.42 23.65 5.31
C SER A 420 -0.83 24.24 6.67
N ALA A 421 -2.00 24.88 6.71
CA ALA A 421 -2.63 25.28 7.97
C ALA A 421 -3.28 24.07 8.68
N GLY A 422 -2.50 23.34 9.48
CA GLY A 422 -3.00 22.27 10.35
C GLY A 422 -2.95 20.84 9.78
N GLY A 423 -1.92 20.52 8.98
CA GLY A 423 -1.65 19.17 8.48
C GLY A 423 -0.23 19.06 7.92
N SER A 424 0.20 17.87 7.50
CA SER A 424 1.52 17.66 6.89
C SER A 424 1.71 18.53 5.63
N ARG A 425 2.92 19.07 5.45
CA ARG A 425 3.28 19.77 4.20
C ARG A 425 3.25 18.78 3.03
N ARG A 426 2.71 19.20 1.88
CA ARG A 426 2.73 18.41 0.66
C ARG A 426 2.56 19.27 -0.59
N ASN A 427 3.14 18.84 -1.70
CA ASN A 427 2.92 19.42 -3.03
C ASN A 427 2.62 18.31 -4.05
N GLN A 428 1.81 18.62 -5.06
CA GLN A 428 1.42 17.68 -6.12
C GLN A 428 2.02 18.10 -7.46
N TYR A 429 2.85 17.24 -8.04
CA TYR A 429 3.55 17.50 -9.28
C TYR A 429 2.91 16.73 -10.42
N LEU A 430 2.46 17.45 -11.45
CA LEU A 430 1.93 16.85 -12.67
C LEU A 430 3.03 16.77 -13.74
N PHE A 431 3.29 15.54 -14.16
CA PHE A 431 4.11 15.20 -15.32
C PHE A 431 3.21 14.59 -16.40
N TYR A 432 3.55 14.84 -17.66
CA TYR A 432 2.80 14.39 -18.82
C TYR A 432 3.77 13.75 -19.81
N PHE A 433 3.47 12.51 -20.21
CA PHE A 433 4.35 11.71 -21.05
C PHE A 433 3.60 11.21 -22.27
N LYS A 434 4.08 11.58 -23.45
CA LYS A 434 3.45 11.29 -24.75
C LYS A 434 4.41 10.51 -25.63
N MET A 435 3.94 9.40 -26.18
CA MET A 435 4.59 8.67 -27.28
C MET A 435 3.78 8.96 -28.55
N GLU A 436 4.44 9.53 -29.55
CA GLU A 436 3.85 10.07 -30.78
C GLU A 436 4.53 9.43 -31.99
N ASP A 437 3.76 8.96 -32.97
CA ASP A 437 4.33 8.38 -34.20
C ASP A 437 4.87 9.46 -35.17
N ASN A 438 5.21 9.09 -36.40
CA ASN A 438 5.65 10.05 -37.43
C ASN A 438 4.81 10.03 -38.71
N SER A 439 3.56 9.61 -38.64
CA SER A 439 2.68 9.42 -39.79
C SER A 439 1.97 10.66 -40.30
N CYS A 440 1.57 10.61 -41.56
CA CYS A 440 0.81 11.65 -42.24
C CYS A 440 -0.59 11.12 -42.65
N PRO A 441 -1.65 11.95 -42.60
CA PRO A 441 -1.62 13.42 -42.57
C PRO A 441 -1.46 14.05 -41.17
N ALA A 442 -1.65 13.28 -40.09
CA ALA A 442 -1.40 13.69 -38.72
C ALA A 442 -0.94 12.47 -37.90
N PRO A 443 0.05 12.62 -36.99
CA PRO A 443 0.50 11.52 -36.15
C PRO A 443 -0.59 11.01 -35.19
N SER A 444 -0.54 9.72 -34.87
CA SER A 444 -1.19 9.18 -33.67
C SER A 444 -0.27 9.27 -32.46
N PHE A 445 -0.86 9.16 -31.27
CA PHE A 445 -0.13 9.20 -30.01
C PHE A 445 -0.91 8.53 -28.87
N LYS A 446 -0.19 7.95 -27.91
CA LYS A 446 -0.72 7.61 -26.58
C LYS A 446 -0.09 8.53 -25.55
N LEU A 447 -0.88 8.89 -24.54
CA LEU A 447 -0.56 9.86 -23.52
C LEU A 447 -0.88 9.27 -22.14
N ILE A 448 0.02 9.50 -21.18
CA ILE A 448 -0.28 9.32 -19.76
C ILE A 448 -0.01 10.62 -19.00
N THR A 449 -0.81 10.84 -17.95
CA THR A 449 -0.59 11.87 -16.94
C THR A 449 -0.11 11.18 -15.67
N ALA A 450 1.03 11.58 -15.11
CA ALA A 450 1.56 11.08 -13.84
C ALA A 450 1.50 12.19 -12.79
N ARG A 451 0.72 11.96 -11.73
CA ARG A 451 0.64 12.80 -10.54
C ARG A 451 1.57 12.21 -9.49
N ILE A 452 2.54 13.00 -9.03
CA ILE A 452 3.47 12.60 -7.97
C ILE A 452 3.29 13.57 -6.81
N THR A 453 2.74 13.06 -5.71
CA THR A 453 2.59 13.81 -4.46
C THR A 453 3.86 13.62 -3.62
N VAL A 454 4.54 14.72 -3.30
CA VAL A 454 5.65 14.72 -2.34
C VAL A 454 5.11 15.24 -1.02
N GLU A 455 5.21 14.45 0.04
CA GLU A 455 4.76 14.81 1.40
C GLU A 455 5.95 14.90 2.38
N SER A 456 5.81 15.73 3.41
CA SER A 456 6.72 15.74 4.57
C SER A 456 6.72 14.36 5.23
N PRO A 457 7.88 13.78 5.55
CA PRO A 457 7.95 12.69 6.52
C PRO A 457 7.30 13.14 7.83
N ALA A 458 6.45 12.30 8.43
CA ALA A 458 5.76 12.65 9.66
C ALA A 458 6.60 12.22 10.89
N PRO A 459 7.13 13.15 11.70
CA PRO A 459 7.82 12.80 12.94
C PRO A 459 6.82 12.17 13.92
N VAL A 460 7.16 11.00 14.44
CA VAL A 460 6.35 10.27 15.44
C VAL A 460 6.77 10.76 16.84
N PRO A 461 5.84 10.94 17.81
CA PRO A 461 6.21 11.20 19.20
C PRO A 461 7.10 10.08 19.79
N PRO A 462 7.92 10.38 20.81
CA PRO A 462 8.59 9.34 21.59
C PRO A 462 7.57 8.50 22.37
N ASP A 463 7.90 7.24 22.63
CA ASP A 463 7.04 6.32 23.38
C ASP A 463 7.09 6.62 24.89
N MET A 464 5.92 6.83 25.48
CA MET A 464 5.75 7.12 26.92
C MET A 464 5.10 5.95 27.67
N THR A 465 4.86 4.80 27.04
CA THR A 465 4.12 3.66 27.64
C THR A 465 4.78 3.18 28.93
N ASN A 466 6.11 3.07 28.92
CA ASN A 466 6.95 2.69 30.07
C ASN A 466 7.58 3.89 30.79
N ALA A 467 7.22 5.13 30.41
CA ALA A 467 7.79 6.34 30.98
C ALA A 467 7.06 6.73 32.28
N CYS A 468 7.81 7.04 33.34
CA CYS A 468 7.25 7.69 34.52
C CYS A 468 8.25 8.62 35.21
N ILE A 469 7.76 9.36 36.20
CA ILE A 469 8.51 10.36 36.96
C ILE A 469 9.08 9.73 38.22
N SER A 470 10.37 9.93 38.44
CA SER A 470 11.05 9.70 39.71
C SER A 470 11.47 11.04 40.32
N ALA A 471 11.16 11.25 41.61
CA ALA A 471 11.56 12.42 42.37
C ALA A 471 12.88 12.14 43.11
N ASN A 472 13.95 12.79 42.67
CA ASN A 472 15.29 12.57 43.21
C ASN A 472 15.48 13.20 44.60
N ILE A 473 16.40 12.64 45.40
CA ILE A 473 16.71 13.08 46.77
C ILE A 473 17.22 14.54 46.83
N ASP A 474 17.76 15.07 45.73
CA ASP A 474 18.19 16.47 45.61
C ASP A 474 17.05 17.46 45.27
N GLY A 475 15.84 16.96 45.02
CA GLY A 475 14.66 17.74 44.63
C GLY A 475 14.47 17.93 43.12
N SER A 476 15.33 17.34 42.28
CA SER A 476 15.12 17.27 40.83
C SER A 476 14.10 16.17 40.46
N ILE A 477 13.57 16.21 39.23
CA ILE A 477 12.70 15.18 38.67
C ILE A 477 13.35 14.57 37.43
N THR A 478 13.47 13.24 37.37
CA THR A 478 13.89 12.51 36.17
C THR A 478 12.70 11.74 35.57
N PHE A 479 12.65 11.65 34.24
CA PHE A 479 11.82 10.71 33.52
C PHE A 479 12.52 10.22 32.25
N ASP A 480 12.32 8.93 31.94
CA ASP A 480 12.80 8.30 30.71
C ASP A 480 11.70 8.26 29.64
N TYR A 481 12.06 8.13 28.37
CA TYR A 481 11.11 8.00 27.25
C TYR A 481 11.73 7.23 26.08
N GLY A 482 10.95 6.37 25.45
CA GLY A 482 11.42 5.55 24.33
C GLY A 482 11.66 6.38 23.06
N ALA A 483 12.62 5.94 22.23
CA ALA A 483 12.76 6.48 20.88
C ALA A 483 11.44 6.31 20.10
N PRO A 484 11.10 7.22 19.16
CA PRO A 484 9.93 7.06 18.32
C PRO A 484 9.90 5.70 17.59
N ALA A 485 8.72 5.10 17.49
CA ALA A 485 8.51 3.85 16.76
C ALA A 485 7.93 4.15 15.36
N PRO A 486 8.53 3.67 14.25
CA PRO A 486 9.78 2.91 14.14
C PRO A 486 11.03 3.79 14.23
N ALA A 487 12.19 3.15 14.43
CA ALA A 487 13.49 3.84 14.45
C ALA A 487 13.72 4.66 13.17
N ASP A 488 14.13 5.93 13.35
CA ASP A 488 14.37 6.86 12.23
C ASP A 488 15.46 6.34 11.27
N THR A 489 15.17 6.42 9.97
CA THR A 489 16.12 6.15 8.87
C THR A 489 17.14 7.27 8.67
N GLY A 490 17.04 8.35 9.46
CA GLY A 490 17.87 9.55 9.38
C GLY A 490 17.23 10.69 8.59
N GLN A 491 15.89 10.74 8.55
CA GLN A 491 15.11 11.75 7.82
C GLN A 491 13.96 12.35 8.65
N ASN A 492 13.62 11.75 9.80
CA ASN A 492 12.40 12.06 10.56
C ASN A 492 12.66 12.76 11.91
N PHE A 493 13.91 12.93 12.33
CA PHE A 493 14.31 13.59 13.59
C PHE A 493 15.29 14.76 13.39
N ASP A 494 14.91 15.92 13.91
CA ASP A 494 15.80 17.08 14.16
C ASP A 494 16.10 17.24 15.67
N TYR A 495 15.06 17.19 16.52
CA TYR A 495 15.16 17.33 17.99
C TYR A 495 13.85 16.96 18.70
N TYR A 496 13.92 16.61 20.00
CA TYR A 496 12.75 16.58 20.89
C TYR A 496 12.55 17.93 21.58
N VAL A 497 11.29 18.29 21.90
CA VAL A 497 10.93 19.42 22.77
C VAL A 497 10.19 18.91 23.99
N ILE A 498 10.67 19.27 25.18
CA ILE A 498 10.04 18.97 26.47
C ILE A 498 9.02 20.07 26.78
N PHE A 499 7.77 19.70 27.00
CA PHE A 499 6.71 20.61 27.44
C PHE A 499 6.40 20.37 28.92
N ARG A 500 6.30 21.46 29.70
CA ARG A 500 6.05 21.41 31.15
C ARG A 500 4.76 22.16 31.51
N GLY A 501 3.99 21.61 32.45
CA GLY A 501 2.75 22.17 32.98
C GLY A 501 2.57 21.93 34.48
N GLY A 502 1.62 22.63 35.09
CA GLY A 502 1.31 22.55 36.52
C GLY A 502 -0.18 22.75 36.80
N ASN A 503 -0.56 22.91 38.08
CA ASN A 503 -1.98 23.05 38.47
C ASN A 503 -2.64 24.30 37.86
N GLY A 504 -3.39 24.10 36.76
CA GLY A 504 -4.16 25.15 36.08
C GLY A 504 -3.34 26.06 35.16
N THR A 505 -2.06 25.79 34.95
CA THR A 505 -1.25 26.49 33.95
C THR A 505 -1.28 25.76 32.59
N PRO A 506 -1.30 26.48 31.45
CA PRO A 506 -1.12 25.85 30.15
C PRO A 506 0.29 25.28 30.04
N PHE A 507 0.44 24.19 29.28
CA PHE A 507 1.77 23.65 28.95
C PHE A 507 2.55 24.65 28.09
N THR A 508 3.83 24.82 28.41
CA THR A 508 4.77 25.62 27.63
C THR A 508 5.98 24.78 27.26
N PRO A 509 6.61 25.01 26.09
CA PRO A 509 7.96 24.51 25.83
C PRO A 509 8.89 24.92 26.98
N TYR A 510 9.68 23.98 27.47
CA TYR A 510 10.61 24.18 28.57
C TYR A 510 12.06 24.02 28.13
N ASP A 511 12.35 22.97 27.36
CA ASP A 511 13.71 22.62 26.94
C ASP A 511 13.71 21.82 25.62
N THR A 512 14.88 21.67 25.01
CA THR A 512 15.08 21.01 23.70
C THR A 512 16.24 20.01 23.75
N VAL A 513 15.98 18.76 23.37
CA VAL A 513 16.98 17.67 23.36
C VAL A 513 17.33 17.34 21.91
N THR A 514 18.56 17.65 21.49
CA THR A 514 19.03 17.47 20.09
C THR A 514 19.76 16.15 19.83
N ASP A 515 19.92 15.29 20.86
CA ASP A 515 20.52 13.96 20.71
C ASP A 515 19.40 12.91 20.67
N TYR A 516 19.22 12.27 19.52
CA TYR A 516 18.24 11.20 19.31
C TYR A 516 18.39 10.04 20.32
N SER A 517 19.62 9.78 20.77
CA SER A 517 19.95 8.71 21.71
C SER A 517 19.74 9.08 23.18
N GLN A 518 19.46 10.35 23.49
CA GLN A 518 19.14 10.78 24.85
C GLN A 518 17.67 10.46 25.19
N LEU A 519 17.45 9.24 25.66
CA LEU A 519 16.14 8.70 26.06
C LEU A 519 15.76 8.98 27.53
N SER A 520 16.34 10.04 28.12
CA SER A 520 16.16 10.43 29.52
C SER A 520 16.27 11.94 29.70
N TYR A 521 15.45 12.53 30.57
CA TYR A 521 15.49 13.96 30.88
C TYR A 521 15.33 14.21 32.37
N THR A 522 16.10 15.17 32.91
CA THR A 522 16.05 15.56 34.32
C THR A 522 15.78 17.06 34.46
N ASP A 523 14.60 17.42 34.94
CA ASP A 523 14.29 18.79 35.34
C ASP A 523 14.97 19.12 36.68
N GLN A 524 15.96 20.01 36.61
CA GLN A 524 16.73 20.52 37.75
C GLN A 524 15.95 21.53 38.61
N THR A 525 14.82 22.05 38.13
CA THR A 525 14.02 23.08 38.83
C THR A 525 12.51 22.85 38.68
N PRO A 526 11.96 21.71 39.15
CA PRO A 526 10.54 21.40 39.03
C PRO A 526 9.66 22.41 39.77
N LEU A 527 8.39 22.50 39.36
CA LEU A 527 7.39 23.39 39.94
C LEU A 527 7.03 22.94 41.37
N THR A 528 6.64 23.87 42.23
CA THR A 528 6.15 23.54 43.58
C THR A 528 4.76 22.89 43.53
N GLY A 529 4.68 21.60 43.84
CA GLY A 529 3.46 20.80 43.84
C GLY A 529 3.32 19.94 42.57
N ASN A 530 2.15 19.96 41.93
CA ASN A 530 1.88 19.12 40.77
C ASN A 530 2.70 19.54 39.55
N ASN A 531 3.48 18.60 39.03
CA ASN A 531 4.27 18.71 37.81
C ASN A 531 3.69 17.77 36.74
N PHE A 532 3.58 18.25 35.51
CA PHE A 532 3.15 17.48 34.35
C PHE A 532 4.11 17.70 33.18
N TYR A 533 4.40 16.65 32.42
CA TYR A 533 5.27 16.71 31.23
C TYR A 533 4.68 15.91 30.07
N TYR A 534 4.94 16.36 28.84
CA TYR A 534 4.88 15.55 27.63
C TYR A 534 6.03 15.97 26.68
N VAL A 535 6.30 15.17 25.67
CA VAL A 535 7.37 15.42 24.69
C VAL A 535 6.78 15.47 23.27
N ARG A 536 7.44 16.19 22.38
CA ARG A 536 7.18 16.15 20.93
C ARG A 536 8.48 16.00 20.16
N THR A 537 8.42 15.29 19.04
CA THR A 537 9.50 15.19 18.06
C THR A 537 9.30 16.25 16.99
N PHE A 538 10.37 16.95 16.63
CA PHE A 538 10.44 17.78 15.43
C PHE A 538 11.37 17.11 14.42
N GLY A 539 11.04 17.22 13.13
CA GLY A 539 11.76 16.54 12.04
C GLY A 539 10.99 16.57 10.72
N GLY A 540 11.48 15.86 9.71
CA GLY A 540 10.72 15.63 8.48
C GLY A 540 10.34 16.90 7.70
N CYS A 541 11.30 17.82 7.51
CA CYS A 541 11.09 19.11 6.85
C CYS A 541 10.19 20.09 7.66
N ASP A 542 10.65 20.46 8.85
CA ASP A 542 9.99 21.33 9.85
C ASP A 542 8.58 20.88 10.33
N GLN A 543 8.30 19.58 10.39
CA GLN A 543 7.07 19.11 11.03
C GLN A 543 7.22 19.01 12.56
N GLU A 544 6.08 19.08 13.25
CA GLU A 544 5.93 18.79 14.68
C GLU A 544 5.08 17.52 14.82
N SER A 545 5.47 16.60 15.70
CA SER A 545 4.71 15.39 15.99
C SER A 545 3.41 15.70 16.76
N LEU A 546 2.51 14.72 16.84
CA LEU A 546 1.51 14.74 17.91
C LEU A 546 2.20 14.80 19.28
N SER A 547 1.51 15.31 20.32
CA SER A 547 2.00 15.17 21.70
C SER A 547 2.09 13.70 22.07
N SER A 548 3.17 13.31 22.76
CA SER A 548 3.20 12.08 23.52
C SER A 548 2.32 12.17 24.79
N ASP A 549 2.13 11.05 25.49
CA ASP A 549 1.27 11.02 26.69
C ASP A 549 1.81 11.88 27.85
N THR A 550 0.89 12.30 28.72
CA THR A 550 1.17 13.26 29.80
C THR A 550 1.46 12.58 31.13
N LEU A 551 2.71 12.63 31.59
CA LEU A 551 3.15 12.14 32.90
C LEU A 551 2.72 13.06 34.06
N SER A 552 2.67 12.53 35.29
CA SER A 552 2.53 13.35 36.52
C SER A 552 3.20 12.73 37.75
N ALA A 553 3.82 13.56 38.60
CA ALA A 553 4.50 13.14 39.83
C ALA A 553 3.55 12.61 40.94
N ILE A 554 4.12 11.86 41.90
CA ILE A 554 3.45 11.38 43.12
C ILE A 554 3.87 12.24 44.32
N ASN A 555 2.91 12.72 45.11
CA ASN A 555 3.11 13.43 46.38
C ASN A 555 2.52 12.61 47.53
N VAL A 556 3.25 12.47 48.64
CA VAL A 556 2.83 11.75 49.86
C VAL A 556 2.64 12.72 51.04
N THR A 557 1.93 12.30 52.09
CA THR A 557 1.80 13.01 53.37
C THR A 557 1.64 12.03 54.53
N VAL A 558 2.28 12.29 55.67
CA VAL A 558 2.40 11.40 56.84
C VAL A 558 1.79 12.03 58.10
N THR A 559 1.34 11.20 59.07
CA THR A 559 0.76 11.68 60.35
C THR A 559 0.97 10.68 61.51
N PRO A 560 1.76 11.04 62.55
CA PRO A 560 2.04 10.14 63.69
C PRO A 560 0.88 9.97 64.69
N PHE A 561 0.83 8.80 65.36
CA PHE A 561 -0.21 8.45 66.34
C PHE A 561 0.28 7.45 67.43
N PRO A 562 -0.20 7.53 68.69
CA PRO A 562 -0.80 8.71 69.32
C PRO A 562 0.19 9.88 69.44
N ALA A 563 -0.29 11.09 69.70
CA ALA A 563 0.53 12.32 69.64
C ALA A 563 1.62 12.48 70.73
N THR A 564 1.79 11.51 71.64
CA THR A 564 2.81 11.50 72.70
C THR A 564 3.28 10.07 72.91
N ASN A 565 4.59 9.84 72.81
CA ASN A 565 5.19 8.51 72.64
C ASN A 565 4.39 7.68 71.61
N PRO A 566 4.41 8.08 70.31
CA PRO A 566 3.68 7.36 69.28
C PRO A 566 4.17 5.91 69.16
N TYR A 567 3.37 5.05 68.54
CA TYR A 567 3.80 3.71 68.09
C TYR A 567 3.15 3.32 66.74
N VAL A 568 2.52 4.30 66.05
CA VAL A 568 1.78 4.15 64.79
C VAL A 568 1.98 5.38 63.88
N ALA A 569 1.96 5.21 62.56
CA ALA A 569 1.97 6.29 61.56
C ALA A 569 0.88 6.08 60.48
N ASN A 570 0.34 7.16 59.92
CA ASN A 570 -0.71 7.14 58.89
C ASN A 570 -0.26 7.91 57.63
N LEU A 571 -0.68 7.49 56.43
CA LEU A 571 -0.21 8.00 55.13
C LEU A 571 -1.34 8.25 54.13
N ASN A 572 -1.16 9.22 53.22
CA ASN A 572 -2.01 9.47 52.03
C ASN A 572 -1.17 9.96 50.83
N TRP A 573 -1.62 9.73 49.58
CA TRP A 573 -0.96 10.23 48.34
C TRP A 573 -1.92 10.41 47.15
N ASN A 574 -1.42 10.95 46.02
CA ASN A 574 -2.16 11.04 44.75
C ASN A 574 -1.84 9.88 43.77
N GLN A 575 -2.82 9.51 42.95
CA GLN A 575 -2.58 8.63 41.79
C GLN A 575 -1.83 9.41 40.69
N PRO A 576 -0.79 8.82 40.06
CA PRO A 576 -0.11 9.41 38.91
C PRO A 576 -0.78 9.04 37.58
N ARG A 577 -0.47 9.82 36.53
CA ARG A 577 -0.65 9.40 35.14
C ARG A 577 0.61 8.66 34.68
N TYR A 578 0.47 7.34 34.54
CA TYR A 578 1.49 6.41 34.06
C TYR A 578 0.76 5.25 33.38
N HIS A 579 1.21 4.83 32.19
CA HIS A 579 0.51 3.81 31.40
C HIS A 579 0.80 2.37 31.85
N GLY A 580 1.99 2.09 32.39
CA GLY A 580 2.34 0.78 32.97
C GLY A 580 1.86 0.54 34.42
N TYR A 581 0.85 1.27 34.91
CA TYR A 581 0.40 1.14 36.30
C TYR A 581 -0.45 -0.11 36.55
N ASN A 582 0.16 -1.15 37.14
CA ASN A 582 -0.47 -2.44 37.45
C ASN A 582 -1.47 -2.44 38.64
N GLY A 583 -1.87 -1.26 39.16
CA GLY A 583 -2.89 -1.13 40.20
C GLY A 583 -2.39 -1.18 41.65
N THR A 584 -1.08 -1.33 41.89
CA THR A 584 -0.49 -1.42 43.23
C THR A 584 0.54 -0.32 43.52
N TYR A 585 0.51 0.21 44.74
CA TYR A 585 1.54 1.05 45.33
C TYR A 585 2.36 0.25 46.34
N GLN A 586 3.66 0.52 46.40
CA GLN A 586 4.56 0.03 47.44
C GLN A 586 4.77 1.15 48.47
N VAL A 587 4.53 0.89 49.75
CA VAL A 587 4.82 1.85 50.82
C VAL A 587 6.19 1.54 51.41
N TRP A 588 7.12 2.47 51.27
CA TRP A 588 8.50 2.37 51.75
C TRP A 588 8.75 3.32 52.92
N ARG A 589 9.62 2.90 53.84
CA ARG A 589 9.94 3.59 55.10
C ARG A 589 11.44 3.49 55.41
N ALA A 590 12.08 4.61 55.77
CA ALA A 590 13.47 4.68 56.21
C ALA A 590 13.56 5.31 57.62
N VAL A 591 14.70 5.18 58.30
CA VAL A 591 15.05 6.14 59.37
C VAL A 591 15.38 7.49 58.72
N SER A 592 14.95 8.59 59.32
CA SER A 592 14.97 9.90 58.65
C SER A 592 16.39 10.35 58.30
N GLY A 593 16.60 10.70 57.03
CA GLY A 593 17.92 11.03 56.48
C GLY A 593 18.91 9.86 56.38
N SER A 594 18.51 8.62 56.63
CA SER A 594 19.39 7.43 56.49
C SER A 594 19.53 6.92 55.06
N GLY A 595 18.57 7.24 54.17
CA GLY A 595 18.46 6.71 52.81
C GLY A 595 18.04 5.23 52.71
N ASN A 596 18.04 4.50 53.83
CA ASN A 596 17.78 3.06 53.86
C ASN A 596 16.27 2.77 53.94
N TYR A 597 15.59 2.94 52.81
CA TYR A 597 14.18 2.59 52.67
C TYR A 597 13.96 1.08 52.62
N ALA A 598 13.07 0.58 53.49
CA ALA A 598 12.53 -0.77 53.46
C ALA A 598 11.02 -0.74 53.14
N MET A 599 10.53 -1.71 52.38
CA MET A 599 9.10 -1.82 52.07
C MET A 599 8.34 -2.29 53.33
N VAL A 600 7.28 -1.58 53.70
CA VAL A 600 6.40 -1.94 54.82
C VAL A 600 5.21 -2.77 54.34
N THR A 601 4.65 -2.42 53.19
CA THR A 601 3.54 -3.16 52.57
C THR A 601 3.37 -2.81 51.09
N THR A 602 2.50 -3.55 50.41
CA THR A 602 1.88 -3.15 49.14
C THR A 602 0.38 -2.90 49.35
N THR A 603 -0.21 -1.97 48.61
CA THR A 603 -1.63 -1.63 48.70
C THR A 603 -2.17 -1.12 47.37
N THR A 604 -3.46 -1.36 47.09
CA THR A 604 -4.18 -0.77 45.95
C THR A 604 -4.79 0.59 46.29
N ASP A 605 -4.94 0.90 47.57
CA ASP A 605 -5.51 2.16 48.07
C ASP A 605 -4.45 3.27 48.12
N THR A 606 -4.89 4.53 48.09
CA THR A 606 -4.00 5.71 48.21
C THR A 606 -3.77 6.15 49.67
N PHE A 607 -3.87 5.22 50.63
CA PHE A 607 -3.66 5.44 52.07
C PHE A 607 -3.11 4.20 52.77
N PHE A 608 -2.44 4.37 53.92
CA PHE A 608 -1.95 3.26 54.76
C PHE A 608 -1.76 3.65 56.23
N SER A 609 -1.70 2.65 57.14
CA SER A 609 -1.39 2.81 58.57
C SER A 609 -0.40 1.74 59.05
N ASP A 610 0.67 2.17 59.69
CA ASP A 610 1.85 1.38 60.06
C ASP A 610 2.02 1.34 61.59
N THR A 611 2.27 0.17 62.19
CA THR A 611 2.49 0.00 63.65
C THR A 611 3.92 -0.46 63.88
N VAL A 612 4.64 0.21 64.79
CA VAL A 612 6.10 0.29 64.65
C VAL A 612 6.86 -0.31 65.85
N PRO A 613 7.69 -1.35 65.64
CA PRO A 613 8.35 -2.12 66.71
C PRO A 613 9.77 -1.64 67.06
N PHE A 614 10.11 -0.38 66.81
CA PHE A 614 11.44 0.17 67.12
C PHE A 614 11.54 0.71 68.54
N CYS A 615 12.72 1.16 68.98
CA CYS A 615 12.99 1.59 70.36
C CYS A 615 13.09 3.12 70.60
N GLY A 616 13.00 3.96 69.56
CA GLY A 616 12.93 5.43 69.72
C GLY A 616 13.39 6.25 68.52
N GLU A 617 12.83 6.03 67.31
CA GLU A 617 13.43 6.53 66.05
C GLU A 617 12.51 7.35 65.15
N LEU A 618 13.04 8.42 64.53
CA LEU A 618 12.33 9.26 63.53
C LEU A 618 12.42 8.60 62.14
N LEU A 619 11.30 8.44 61.43
CA LEU A 619 11.23 7.69 60.17
C LEU A 619 10.64 8.50 59.01
N ASP A 620 11.27 8.45 57.83
CA ASP A 620 10.79 8.99 56.55
C ASP A 620 9.95 7.94 55.77
N TYR A 621 9.03 8.37 54.91
CA TYR A 621 8.23 7.50 54.03
C TYR A 621 8.21 7.97 52.58
N GLN A 622 8.11 7.01 51.66
CA GLN A 622 8.06 7.20 50.21
C GLN A 622 7.09 6.18 49.57
N ILE A 623 6.44 6.56 48.47
CA ILE A 623 5.58 5.68 47.67
C ILE A 623 6.28 5.35 46.36
N ARG A 624 6.28 4.07 45.98
CA ARG A 624 6.89 3.59 44.72
C ARG A 624 5.92 2.76 43.89
N ILE A 625 6.12 2.75 42.58
CA ILE A 625 5.43 1.87 41.63
C ILE A 625 6.52 1.11 40.85
N ASP A 626 6.48 -0.22 40.97
CA ASP A 626 7.28 -1.21 40.23
C ASP A 626 8.80 -0.89 40.11
N SER A 627 9.34 -0.18 41.10
CA SER A 627 10.72 0.34 41.15
C SER A 627 11.09 1.41 40.11
N ALA A 628 10.17 1.80 39.23
CA ALA A 628 10.40 2.79 38.17
C ALA A 628 10.01 4.22 38.57
N CYS A 629 8.96 4.37 39.40
CA CYS A 629 8.36 5.66 39.74
C CYS A 629 8.43 5.90 41.25
N GLU A 630 8.98 7.05 41.67
CA GLU A 630 9.16 7.40 43.09
C GLU A 630 8.51 8.74 43.47
N SER A 631 7.91 8.82 44.67
CA SER A 631 7.35 10.04 45.23
C SER A 631 8.36 10.92 45.99
N PHE A 632 7.93 12.14 46.32
CA PHE A 632 8.50 12.94 47.42
C PHE A 632 8.29 12.27 48.82
N VAL A 633 8.75 12.87 49.92
CA VAL A 633 9.00 12.23 51.25
C VAL A 633 8.44 13.01 52.48
N ASP A 634 8.04 12.33 53.60
CA ASP A 634 7.49 12.90 54.88
C ASP A 634 7.64 11.93 56.15
N SER A 635 7.44 12.28 57.48
CA SER A 635 8.01 11.49 58.68
C SER A 635 7.36 11.33 60.16
N GLY A 636 7.76 10.34 61.08
CA GLY A 636 7.24 9.94 62.50
C GLY A 636 8.05 9.00 63.56
N TYR A 637 7.61 8.56 64.83
CA TYR A 637 8.47 8.00 66.04
C TYR A 637 7.95 6.96 67.20
N PHE A 638 8.69 5.92 67.82
CA PHE A 638 8.17 4.57 68.50
C PHE A 638 8.98 3.68 69.67
N ALA A 639 8.55 2.56 70.46
CA ALA A 639 9.27 1.73 71.63
C ALA A 639 8.83 0.24 72.31
N ASP A 640 9.67 -0.73 72.96
CA ASP A 640 9.32 -2.11 73.76
C ASP A 640 10.31 -2.96 74.84
N GLN A 641 10.14 -4.30 75.36
CA GLN A 641 10.76 -5.09 76.63
C GLN A 641 11.49 -6.62 76.97
N ILE A 642 11.06 -7.98 77.07
CA ILE A 642 11.87 -9.31 77.56
C ILE A 642 11.43 -10.93 77.37
N ASN A 643 12.28 -12.09 77.51
CA ASN A 643 12.18 -13.65 77.12
C ASN A 643 12.59 -14.95 78.05
N GLN A 644 12.22 -16.26 77.74
CA GLN A 644 13.04 -17.61 77.68
C GLN A 644 12.42 -19.05 77.17
N ASP A 645 13.12 -20.04 76.45
CA ASP A 645 12.67 -21.48 76.05
C ASP A 645 13.68 -22.65 75.51
N GLN A 646 13.31 -23.96 75.13
CA GLN A 646 14.09 -25.08 74.39
C GLN A 646 13.24 -26.02 73.43
N LEU A 647 13.73 -26.44 72.22
CA LEU A 647 12.93 -27.16 71.17
C LEU A 647 13.67 -28.22 70.26
N ASP A 648 13.10 -29.42 70.03
CA ASP A 648 13.63 -30.47 69.11
C ASP A 648 12.87 -30.55 67.75
N ILE A 649 13.57 -30.85 66.64
CA ILE A 649 13.01 -30.97 65.28
C ILE A 649 12.56 -32.42 64.99
N GLY A 650 11.39 -32.61 64.37
CA GLY A 650 10.90 -33.92 63.91
C GLY A 650 11.27 -34.25 62.45
N TYR A 651 11.21 -33.26 61.56
CA TYR A 651 11.71 -33.34 60.19
C TYR A 651 12.15 -31.96 59.70
N ALA A 652 13.07 -31.95 58.73
CA ALA A 652 13.38 -30.79 57.89
C ALA A 652 12.99 -31.11 56.45
N THR A 653 11.68 -31.00 56.16
CA THR A 653 11.20 -31.07 54.78
C THR A 653 11.51 -29.74 54.10
N VAL A 654 11.52 -29.68 52.77
CA VAL A 654 11.28 -28.41 52.07
C VAL A 654 9.80 -28.33 51.75
N THR A 655 9.22 -27.13 51.84
CA THR A 655 7.83 -26.85 51.47
C THR A 655 7.76 -25.37 51.11
N GLY A 656 7.26 -25.04 49.90
CA GLY A 656 7.34 -23.66 49.39
C GLY A 656 8.76 -23.18 49.10
N GLY A 657 9.69 -24.07 48.74
CA GLY A 657 11.09 -23.73 48.43
C GLY A 657 11.97 -23.36 49.64
N GLN A 658 11.43 -23.42 50.86
CA GLN A 658 12.14 -23.14 52.10
C GLN A 658 12.07 -24.34 53.04
N ALA A 659 13.06 -24.49 53.92
CA ALA A 659 13.12 -25.54 54.93
C ALA A 659 11.95 -25.40 55.90
N GLN A 660 10.99 -26.31 55.84
CA GLN A 660 9.93 -26.41 56.81
C GLN A 660 10.32 -27.40 57.91
N LEU A 661 10.61 -26.86 59.08
CA LEU A 661 10.98 -27.58 60.28
C LEU A 661 9.73 -27.77 61.14
N ILE A 662 9.33 -29.01 61.42
CA ILE A 662 8.38 -29.23 62.53
C ILE A 662 9.15 -29.35 63.84
N TRP A 663 8.74 -28.56 64.84
CA TRP A 663 9.20 -28.63 66.22
C TRP A 663 7.98 -28.42 67.15
N PRO A 664 8.01 -28.76 68.46
CA PRO A 664 6.86 -28.59 69.35
C PRO A 664 6.60 -27.11 69.69
N ALA A 665 5.39 -26.76 70.13
CA ALA A 665 5.15 -25.40 70.62
C ALA A 665 5.96 -25.09 71.90
N THR A 666 6.28 -23.80 72.09
CA THR A 666 6.80 -23.27 73.36
C THR A 666 5.90 -23.60 74.56
N ASN A 667 6.46 -23.51 75.76
CA ASN A 667 5.72 -23.59 77.02
C ASN A 667 5.63 -22.23 77.76
N TYR A 668 6.05 -21.14 77.12
CA TYR A 668 6.16 -19.79 77.68
C TYR A 668 5.52 -18.75 76.72
N GLY A 669 5.33 -17.49 77.14
CA GLY A 669 4.45 -16.56 76.39
C GLY A 669 4.72 -15.06 76.52
N ASP A 670 5.80 -14.70 77.21
CA ASP A 670 6.49 -13.40 77.16
C ASP A 670 7.71 -13.45 76.23
N VAL A 671 8.30 -14.65 76.05
CA VAL A 671 8.93 -15.07 74.78
C VAL A 671 8.10 -14.48 73.65
N THR A 672 8.63 -13.48 72.95
CA THR A 672 7.97 -13.02 71.73
C THR A 672 8.49 -13.75 70.53
N GLU A 673 9.64 -14.45 70.57
CA GLU A 673 10.31 -15.03 69.40
C GLU A 673 10.96 -16.42 69.67
N TYR A 674 10.99 -17.29 68.67
CA TYR A 674 11.93 -18.39 68.50
C TYR A 674 13.22 -17.87 67.85
N ILE A 675 14.32 -18.65 67.85
CA ILE A 675 15.53 -18.40 67.07
C ILE A 675 15.86 -19.67 66.31
N ILE A 676 15.97 -19.59 65.00
CA ILE A 676 16.39 -20.67 64.12
C ILE A 676 17.88 -20.50 63.85
N LEU A 677 18.60 -21.61 63.96
CA LEU A 677 20.03 -21.67 63.77
C LEU A 677 20.33 -22.54 62.55
N GLN A 678 21.05 -21.99 61.58
CA GLN A 678 21.53 -22.72 60.42
C GLN A 678 23.02 -23.02 60.59
N ARG A 679 23.47 -24.15 60.05
CA ARG A 679 24.90 -24.48 59.98
C ARG A 679 25.48 -24.03 58.65
N GLN A 680 26.16 -22.88 58.65
CA GLN A 680 26.82 -22.34 57.46
C GLN A 680 28.28 -22.87 57.33
N PRO A 681 28.75 -23.19 56.10
CA PRO A 681 30.11 -23.71 55.88
C PRO A 681 31.20 -22.76 56.41
N GLY A 682 32.17 -23.31 57.15
CA GLY A 682 33.32 -22.56 57.69
C GLY A 682 33.00 -21.65 58.89
N VAL A 683 31.76 -21.20 59.06
CA VAL A 683 31.34 -20.30 60.16
C VAL A 683 30.82 -21.08 61.37
N GLY A 684 30.07 -22.16 61.16
CA GLY A 684 29.45 -22.95 62.23
C GLY A 684 27.95 -22.73 62.33
N TRP A 685 27.40 -22.72 63.55
CA TRP A 685 26.01 -22.36 63.78
C TRP A 685 25.85 -20.84 63.84
N VAL A 686 24.93 -20.30 63.06
CA VAL A 686 24.56 -18.88 63.04
C VAL A 686 23.06 -18.75 63.32
N ASN A 687 22.68 -17.73 64.08
CA ASN A 687 21.28 -17.26 64.09
C ASN A 687 20.96 -16.77 62.68
N VAL A 688 19.93 -17.35 62.07
CA VAL A 688 19.51 -16.99 60.72
C VAL A 688 18.14 -16.37 60.66
N ASP A 689 17.23 -16.76 61.55
CA ASP A 689 15.99 -16.03 61.71
C ASP A 689 15.44 -16.16 63.13
N GLN A 690 14.62 -15.19 63.51
CA GLN A 690 14.14 -15.00 64.86
C GLN A 690 12.73 -14.44 64.81
N VAL A 691 11.75 -15.20 65.29
CA VAL A 691 10.38 -15.18 64.74
C VAL A 691 9.31 -15.49 65.77
N PRO A 692 8.09 -14.95 65.68
CA PRO A 692 7.26 -14.87 66.85
C PRO A 692 6.95 -16.20 67.57
N VAL A 693 6.92 -16.20 68.91
CA VAL A 693 6.43 -17.36 69.66
C VAL A 693 4.94 -17.56 69.38
N GLY A 694 4.54 -18.82 69.31
CA GLY A 694 3.22 -19.16 68.77
C GLY A 694 3.14 -19.05 67.23
N THR A 695 4.22 -18.73 66.51
CA THR A 695 4.27 -18.97 65.06
C THR A 695 3.95 -20.44 64.78
N ALA A 696 3.11 -20.68 63.76
CA ALA A 696 2.62 -22.01 63.43
C ALA A 696 3.77 -22.95 63.05
N VAL A 697 3.77 -24.13 63.68
CA VAL A 697 4.58 -25.28 63.28
C VAL A 697 3.70 -26.25 62.48
N PRO A 698 4.19 -26.87 61.38
CA PRO A 698 5.56 -26.85 60.87
C PRO A 698 5.99 -25.48 60.33
N TYR A 699 7.10 -24.97 60.84
CA TYR A 699 7.57 -23.61 60.61
C TYR A 699 8.50 -23.57 59.40
N ILE A 700 8.33 -22.56 58.53
CA ILE A 700 9.14 -22.38 57.34
C ILE A 700 10.25 -21.37 57.64
N VAL A 701 11.52 -21.74 57.46
CA VAL A 701 12.69 -20.88 57.74
C VAL A 701 12.90 -19.85 56.63
N PRO A 702 12.76 -18.53 56.87
CA PRO A 702 12.76 -17.51 55.82
C PRO A 702 14.08 -17.32 55.07
N THR A 703 15.23 -17.37 55.75
CA THR A 703 16.55 -17.33 55.06
C THR A 703 16.90 -18.64 54.37
N SER A 704 16.02 -19.64 54.41
CA SER A 704 16.30 -20.93 53.83
C SER A 704 16.35 -20.84 52.32
N THR A 705 17.55 -21.10 51.81
CA THR A 705 17.81 -21.40 50.42
C THR A 705 17.66 -22.90 50.14
N ALA A 706 16.77 -23.62 50.85
CA ALA A 706 16.60 -25.08 50.71
C ALA A 706 16.05 -25.49 49.34
N GLY A 707 15.38 -24.56 48.66
CA GLY A 707 15.02 -24.59 47.24
C GLY A 707 16.12 -24.08 46.30
N GLN A 708 17.37 -24.01 46.74
CA GLN A 708 18.56 -23.65 45.94
C GLN A 708 19.81 -24.46 46.33
N GLN A 709 19.89 -25.00 47.56
CA GLN A 709 20.97 -25.86 48.07
C GLN A 709 20.52 -26.65 49.31
N ALA A 710 21.25 -27.69 49.70
CA ALA A 710 20.96 -28.45 50.93
C ALA A 710 21.37 -27.69 52.20
N GLU A 711 20.49 -27.60 53.20
CA GLU A 711 20.67 -26.76 54.38
C GLU A 711 20.39 -27.50 55.69
N THR A 712 21.11 -27.15 56.77
CA THR A 712 21.09 -27.89 58.04
C THR A 712 20.72 -27.01 59.24
N TYR A 713 19.76 -27.44 60.07
CA TYR A 713 19.05 -26.58 61.03
C TYR A 713 18.93 -27.09 62.48
N LYS A 714 18.64 -26.13 63.38
CA LYS A 714 18.36 -26.22 64.84
C LYS A 714 17.44 -25.07 65.28
N VAL A 715 16.83 -25.12 66.48
CA VAL A 715 15.91 -24.06 66.99
C VAL A 715 16.02 -23.81 68.51
N VAL A 716 15.94 -22.53 68.93
CA VAL A 716 16.00 -21.95 70.30
C VAL A 716 15.03 -20.72 70.40
N SER A 717 15.24 -19.66 71.22
CA SER A 717 14.27 -18.51 71.39
C SER A 717 14.85 -17.11 71.74
N LEU A 718 14.08 -16.03 71.47
CA LEU A 718 14.25 -14.60 71.88
C LEU A 718 12.92 -13.89 72.35
N ASP A 719 12.99 -12.60 72.63
CA ASP A 719 11.91 -11.64 72.90
C ASP A 719 12.10 -10.38 72.04
N SER A 720 11.13 -9.46 72.07
CA SER A 720 11.06 -8.28 71.19
C SER A 720 12.17 -7.23 71.44
N CYS A 721 13.21 -7.58 72.20
CA CYS A 721 13.94 -6.66 73.06
C CYS A 721 15.38 -7.09 73.45
N GLY A 722 15.73 -8.40 73.49
CA GLY A 722 17.13 -8.85 73.46
C GLY A 722 17.63 -10.16 74.14
N ASN A 723 16.84 -11.07 74.74
CA ASN A 723 17.41 -12.18 75.56
C ASN A 723 17.26 -13.59 74.92
N GLN A 724 18.32 -14.42 74.85
CA GLN A 724 18.37 -15.68 74.07
C GLN A 724 18.39 -17.00 74.88
N SER A 725 17.88 -18.11 74.30
CA SER A 725 18.04 -19.49 74.80
C SER A 725 19.01 -20.42 74.00
N SER A 726 19.19 -21.68 74.43
CA SER A 726 20.44 -22.46 74.19
C SER A 726 20.39 -23.56 73.12
N ASP A 727 21.47 -23.65 72.32
CA ASP A 727 21.58 -24.36 71.04
C ASP A 727 22.27 -25.73 71.08
N LEU A 728 23.16 -25.96 72.04
CA LEU A 728 24.12 -27.06 71.96
C LEU A 728 23.48 -28.46 72.05
N VAL A 729 22.30 -28.57 72.67
CA VAL A 729 21.68 -29.86 73.07
C VAL A 729 20.68 -30.43 72.07
N VAL A 730 20.16 -29.64 71.14
CA VAL A 730 19.14 -30.07 70.15
C VAL A 730 19.80 -30.77 68.94
N PRO A 731 19.13 -31.74 68.28
CA PRO A 731 19.66 -32.43 67.10
C PRO A 731 19.64 -31.55 65.84
N ALA A 732 20.29 -32.01 64.77
CA ALA A 732 20.42 -31.25 63.52
C ALA A 732 19.89 -32.05 62.32
N HIS A 733 19.03 -31.43 61.52
CA HIS A 733 18.40 -32.03 60.33
C HIS A 733 18.83 -31.29 59.06
N THR A 734 19.02 -32.00 57.95
CA THR A 734 19.43 -31.45 56.64
C THR A 734 18.37 -31.71 55.58
N THR A 735 17.96 -30.65 54.87
CA THR A 735 16.97 -30.72 53.78
C THR A 735 17.50 -31.44 52.53
N MET A 736 16.57 -31.86 51.67
CA MET A 736 16.89 -32.30 50.30
C MET A 736 16.60 -31.16 49.31
N TYR A 737 17.62 -30.73 48.58
CA TYR A 737 17.47 -29.87 47.42
C TYR A 737 17.38 -30.73 46.15
N LEU A 738 16.38 -30.44 45.33
CA LEU A 738 16.13 -30.99 44.00
C LEU A 738 16.47 -29.91 42.96
N ASP A 739 17.46 -30.21 42.13
CA ASP A 739 17.92 -29.43 40.99
C ASP A 739 17.39 -30.05 39.70
N GLY A 740 17.15 -29.23 38.67
CA GLY A 740 16.76 -29.77 37.37
C GLY A 740 16.67 -28.75 36.24
N ASP A 741 16.81 -29.28 35.02
CA ASP A 741 16.98 -28.51 33.79
C ASP A 741 15.86 -28.89 32.80
N LEU A 742 14.99 -27.91 32.48
CA LEU A 742 13.97 -28.02 31.44
C LEU A 742 14.52 -27.39 30.16
N ASN A 743 14.47 -28.15 29.07
CA ASN A 743 14.62 -27.59 27.72
C ASN A 743 13.22 -27.45 27.07
N PRO A 744 12.66 -26.23 26.95
CA PRO A 744 11.31 -26.04 26.41
C PRO A 744 11.19 -26.40 24.92
N CYS A 745 12.29 -26.33 24.17
CA CYS A 745 12.32 -26.61 22.74
C CYS A 745 12.44 -28.11 22.43
N ASP A 746 13.21 -28.86 23.24
CA ASP A 746 13.43 -30.31 23.06
C ASP A 746 12.48 -31.19 23.91
N GLY A 747 11.74 -30.63 24.87
CA GLY A 747 10.65 -31.32 25.58
C GLY A 747 11.08 -32.32 26.65
N ILE A 748 12.22 -32.11 27.30
CA ILE A 748 12.85 -33.03 28.28
C ILE A 748 13.17 -32.30 29.59
N MET A 749 13.02 -33.01 30.72
CA MET A 749 13.43 -32.59 32.06
C MET A 749 14.44 -33.57 32.67
N VAL A 750 15.54 -33.06 33.24
CA VAL A 750 16.58 -33.84 33.95
C VAL A 750 16.60 -33.42 35.43
N LEU A 751 16.55 -34.39 36.35
CA LEU A 751 16.38 -34.17 37.81
C LEU A 751 17.54 -34.77 38.63
N LYS A 752 18.00 -34.08 39.68
CA LYS A 752 19.09 -34.52 40.58
C LYS A 752 18.90 -33.98 42.00
N TRP A 753 19.23 -34.76 43.04
CA TRP A 753 19.09 -34.31 44.44
C TRP A 753 20.19 -34.83 45.37
N ASN A 754 20.20 -34.35 46.63
CA ASN A 754 21.04 -34.86 47.72
C ASN A 754 20.28 -35.79 48.68
N ASN A 755 21.01 -36.65 49.38
CA ASN A 755 20.45 -37.49 50.45
C ASN A 755 19.98 -36.65 51.66
N TYR A 756 18.87 -37.07 52.29
CA TYR A 756 18.37 -36.51 53.56
C TYR A 756 19.23 -36.96 54.76
N VAL A 757 19.31 -36.13 55.80
CA VAL A 757 20.02 -36.45 57.05
C VAL A 757 19.21 -35.94 58.26
N GLY A 758 19.04 -36.78 59.28
CA GLY A 758 18.44 -36.38 60.56
C GLY A 758 17.71 -37.50 61.32
N TRP A 759 17.18 -38.49 60.61
CA TRP A 759 16.50 -39.64 61.23
C TRP A 759 17.46 -40.73 61.72
N ASP A 760 17.10 -41.37 62.83
CA ASP A 760 17.82 -42.53 63.35
C ASP A 760 17.48 -43.79 62.51
N GLY A 761 18.50 -44.42 61.91
CA GLY A 761 18.35 -45.53 60.97
C GLY A 761 18.49 -45.17 59.48
N GLY A 762 18.15 -43.95 59.07
CA GLY A 762 18.33 -43.44 57.70
C GLY A 762 17.08 -43.54 56.79
N VAL A 763 17.30 -43.50 55.48
CA VAL A 763 16.28 -43.51 54.42
C VAL A 763 16.18 -44.90 53.80
N ASP A 764 14.96 -45.38 53.53
CA ASP A 764 14.71 -46.68 52.87
C ASP A 764 14.68 -46.56 51.33
N ASN A 765 13.86 -45.65 50.80
CA ASN A 765 13.68 -45.44 49.36
C ASN A 765 13.33 -43.97 49.02
N TYR A 766 13.49 -43.62 47.75
CA TYR A 766 13.07 -42.33 47.18
C TYR A 766 11.94 -42.54 46.17
N GLN A 767 10.84 -41.82 46.34
CA GLN A 767 9.77 -41.74 45.35
C GLN A 767 9.91 -40.45 44.55
N ILE A 768 10.07 -40.56 43.23
CA ILE A 768 10.08 -39.43 42.30
C ILE A 768 8.62 -39.12 41.99
N MET A 769 8.07 -38.15 42.73
CA MET A 769 6.69 -37.74 42.61
C MET A 769 6.58 -36.50 41.71
N ALA A 770 5.45 -36.35 41.05
CA ALA A 770 5.02 -35.08 40.48
C ALA A 770 3.54 -34.85 40.75
N ASP A 771 3.19 -33.63 41.12
CA ASP A 771 1.83 -33.13 40.92
C ASP A 771 1.70 -32.71 39.45
N VAL A 772 0.81 -33.38 38.73
CA VAL A 772 0.62 -33.22 37.28
C VAL A 772 -0.76 -32.61 37.02
N ILE A 773 -0.77 -31.39 36.50
CA ILE A 773 -2.00 -30.69 36.11
C ILE A 773 -2.07 -30.69 34.57
N PRO A 774 -2.71 -31.67 33.92
CA PRO A 774 -2.82 -31.71 32.46
C PRO A 774 -3.77 -30.60 31.95
N PRO A 775 -3.58 -30.05 30.73
CA PRO A 775 -4.45 -28.99 30.19
C PRO A 775 -5.91 -29.40 30.04
N THR A 776 -6.15 -30.70 29.84
CA THR A 776 -7.49 -31.28 29.78
C THR A 776 -7.52 -32.56 30.62
N GLY A 777 -8.26 -32.51 31.72
CA GLY A 777 -8.35 -33.58 32.71
C GLY A 777 -8.72 -33.06 34.09
N ALA A 778 -8.71 -33.94 35.08
CA ALA A 778 -8.65 -33.54 36.48
C ALA A 778 -7.16 -33.44 36.89
N PRO A 779 -6.78 -32.48 37.76
CA PRO A 779 -5.46 -32.44 38.37
C PRO A 779 -5.12 -33.78 39.04
N GLN A 780 -3.88 -34.24 38.88
CA GLN A 780 -3.39 -35.50 39.43
C GLN A 780 -2.29 -35.19 40.45
N THR A 781 -2.68 -35.12 41.72
CA THR A 781 -1.76 -34.96 42.84
C THR A 781 -1.10 -36.30 43.20
N GLY A 782 0.20 -36.28 43.48
CA GLY A 782 0.96 -37.46 43.87
C GLY A 782 1.10 -38.52 42.78
N VAL A 783 1.37 -38.12 41.52
CA VAL A 783 1.69 -39.08 40.46
C VAL A 783 3.11 -39.60 40.67
N LEU A 784 3.23 -40.92 40.80
CA LEU A 784 4.53 -41.59 40.86
C LEU A 784 5.13 -41.67 39.45
N ILE A 785 6.17 -40.88 39.20
CA ILE A 785 6.92 -40.87 37.92
C ILE A 785 8.00 -41.97 37.92
N GLY A 786 8.58 -42.27 39.08
CA GLY A 786 9.57 -43.33 39.25
C GLY A 786 9.93 -43.60 40.71
N THR A 787 10.74 -44.63 40.97
CA THR A 787 11.25 -44.97 42.30
C THR A 787 12.72 -45.33 42.24
N ASN A 788 13.53 -44.74 43.13
CA ASN A 788 14.93 -45.08 43.33
C ASN A 788 15.13 -45.75 44.70
N VAL A 789 16.19 -46.54 44.84
CA VAL A 789 16.68 -47.02 46.13
C VAL A 789 17.33 -45.88 46.93
N GLY A 790 17.43 -46.01 48.25
CA GLY A 790 17.87 -44.94 49.16
C GLY A 790 19.30 -44.38 48.96
N ASP A 791 20.06 -44.87 47.98
CA ASP A 791 21.39 -44.39 47.60
C ASP A 791 21.52 -43.86 46.15
N ASP A 792 20.45 -43.83 45.34
CA ASP A 792 20.43 -43.31 43.96
C ASP A 792 19.61 -42.02 43.82
N THR A 793 20.26 -40.91 43.43
CA THR A 793 19.70 -39.55 43.50
C THR A 793 19.62 -38.79 42.16
N THR A 794 19.48 -39.49 41.04
CA THR A 794 19.30 -38.86 39.71
C THR A 794 18.19 -39.51 38.88
N PHE A 795 17.52 -38.72 38.02
CA PHE A 795 16.42 -39.18 37.16
C PHE A 795 16.29 -38.35 35.87
N VAL A 796 15.65 -38.90 34.82
CA VAL A 796 15.36 -38.19 33.56
C VAL A 796 13.92 -38.49 33.13
N HIS A 797 13.15 -37.45 32.82
CA HIS A 797 11.75 -37.56 32.41
C HIS A 797 11.56 -37.09 30.96
N GLN A 798 10.78 -37.86 30.19
CA GLN A 798 10.57 -37.71 28.74
C GLN A 798 9.09 -37.91 28.40
N ASN A 799 8.64 -37.37 27.26
CA ASN A 799 7.23 -37.39 26.83
C ASN A 799 6.32 -36.56 27.76
N MET A 800 6.80 -35.36 28.12
CA MET A 800 6.02 -34.42 28.93
C MET A 800 4.78 -33.93 28.18
N ILE A 801 3.70 -33.68 28.92
CA ILE A 801 2.45 -33.12 28.37
C ILE A 801 2.62 -31.60 28.23
N SER A 802 2.48 -31.07 27.01
CA SER A 802 2.50 -29.62 26.78
C SER A 802 1.34 -28.93 27.50
N GLY A 803 1.59 -27.70 27.97
CA GLY A 803 0.65 -26.87 28.73
C GLY A 803 0.31 -27.41 30.12
N ALA A 804 0.89 -28.55 30.52
CA ALA A 804 0.73 -29.08 31.86
C ALA A 804 1.65 -28.35 32.85
N GLN A 805 1.22 -28.28 34.10
CA GLN A 805 2.13 -28.00 35.21
C GLN A 805 2.63 -29.33 35.78
N TYR A 806 3.94 -29.45 35.96
CA TYR A 806 4.60 -30.55 36.66
C TYR A 806 5.38 -29.96 37.85
N CYS A 807 4.91 -30.22 39.06
CA CYS A 807 5.62 -29.89 40.28
C CYS A 807 6.30 -31.14 40.82
N TYR A 808 7.60 -31.29 40.51
CA TYR A 808 8.39 -32.44 40.92
C TYR A 808 8.86 -32.29 42.36
N TYR A 809 8.73 -33.34 43.14
CA TYR A 809 9.30 -33.42 44.47
C TYR A 809 9.69 -34.86 44.82
N ILE A 810 10.78 -35.01 45.56
CA ILE A 810 11.29 -36.32 45.99
C ILE A 810 10.80 -36.57 47.42
N VAL A 811 10.06 -37.65 47.62
CA VAL A 811 9.66 -38.08 48.97
C VAL A 811 10.64 -39.13 49.46
N ALA A 812 11.31 -38.83 50.56
CA ALA A 812 12.10 -39.77 51.35
C ALA A 812 11.24 -40.33 52.50
N THR A 813 11.38 -41.63 52.78
CA THR A 813 10.74 -42.30 53.92
C THR A 813 11.80 -42.87 54.86
N ASP A 814 11.60 -42.74 56.17
CA ASP A 814 12.48 -43.33 57.18
C ASP A 814 12.45 -44.87 57.17
N THR A 815 13.51 -45.52 57.64
CA THR A 815 13.57 -47.00 57.74
C THR A 815 12.55 -47.61 58.71
N ALA A 816 11.78 -46.79 59.43
CA ALA A 816 10.69 -47.21 60.30
C ALA A 816 9.30 -47.16 59.62
N GLY A 817 9.16 -46.43 58.51
CA GLY A 817 7.87 -46.17 57.85
C GLY A 817 6.94 -45.26 58.67
N THR A 818 7.50 -44.38 59.50
CA THR A 818 6.78 -43.50 60.43
C THR A 818 6.86 -42.02 60.10
N THR A 819 7.90 -41.58 59.39
CA THR A 819 8.13 -40.18 59.03
C THR A 819 8.61 -40.02 57.60
N THR A 820 8.23 -38.91 56.97
CA THR A 820 8.56 -38.56 55.58
C THR A 820 9.12 -37.16 55.50
N SER A 821 9.98 -36.92 54.51
CA SER A 821 10.57 -35.62 54.22
C SER A 821 10.58 -35.43 52.71
N THR A 822 10.18 -34.25 52.27
CA THR A 822 10.05 -33.89 50.85
C THR A 822 11.20 -32.96 50.46
N SER A 823 11.72 -33.13 49.23
CA SER A 823 12.71 -32.21 48.67
C SER A 823 12.12 -30.83 48.38
N SER A 824 12.96 -29.89 47.96
CA SER A 824 12.45 -28.73 47.25
C SER A 824 11.59 -29.18 46.08
N GLU A 825 10.54 -28.39 45.83
CA GLU A 825 9.64 -28.62 44.72
C GLU A 825 10.20 -27.88 43.50
N LEU A 826 10.47 -28.63 42.43
CA LEU A 826 10.80 -28.07 41.13
C LEU A 826 9.52 -28.02 40.29
N CYS A 827 8.72 -26.98 40.50
CA CYS A 827 7.61 -26.65 39.60
C CYS A 827 8.15 -26.12 38.28
N ILE A 828 7.79 -26.81 37.19
CA ILE A 828 7.84 -26.27 35.84
C ILE A 828 6.44 -26.32 35.23
N ASN A 829 6.07 -25.22 34.57
CA ASN A 829 5.07 -25.30 33.51
C ASN A 829 5.80 -25.90 32.31
N SER A 830 5.38 -27.05 31.80
CA SER A 830 5.84 -27.54 30.49
C SER A 830 5.11 -26.78 29.38
N SER A 831 5.39 -25.48 29.30
CA SER A 831 5.22 -24.62 28.12
C SER A 831 6.22 -25.03 27.03
N ILE A 832 6.30 -26.34 26.76
CA ILE A 832 6.93 -26.91 25.58
C ILE A 832 5.98 -26.62 24.42
N VAL A 833 6.44 -26.01 23.34
CA VAL A 833 5.56 -25.57 22.25
C VAL A 833 4.80 -26.77 21.68
N VAL A 834 3.46 -26.73 21.61
CA VAL A 834 2.70 -27.67 20.77
C VAL A 834 2.97 -27.30 19.32
N GLY A 835 4.04 -27.89 18.76
CA GLY A 835 4.37 -27.77 17.35
C GLY A 835 3.22 -28.25 16.48
N SER A 836 2.91 -27.51 15.42
CA SER A 836 1.74 -27.78 14.60
C SER A 836 1.84 -29.11 13.87
N ARG A 837 1.00 -30.06 14.28
CA ARG A 837 0.93 -31.41 13.67
C ARG A 837 0.29 -31.37 12.28
N LEU A 838 -0.25 -30.22 11.87
CA LEU A 838 -0.92 -30.01 10.59
C LEU A 838 -0.87 -28.53 10.18
N GLN A 839 -0.25 -28.22 9.05
CA GLN A 839 -0.36 -26.94 8.38
C GLN A 839 -0.39 -27.16 6.87
N TYR A 840 -1.59 -27.41 6.34
CA TYR A 840 -1.78 -27.94 5.00
C TYR A 840 -2.49 -26.96 4.06
N MET A 841 -1.75 -26.40 3.10
CA MET A 841 -2.25 -25.59 1.99
C MET A 841 -3.05 -26.48 1.03
N ALA A 842 -4.37 -26.45 1.17
CA ALA A 842 -5.30 -27.32 0.46
C ALA A 842 -5.87 -26.68 -0.83
N ARG A 843 -5.74 -25.37 -1.00
CA ARG A 843 -6.19 -24.67 -2.21
C ARG A 843 -5.34 -23.45 -2.53
N THR A 844 -5.16 -23.21 -3.82
CA THR A 844 -4.66 -21.95 -4.36
C THR A 844 -5.33 -21.77 -5.71
N THR A 845 -6.61 -21.39 -5.66
CA THR A 845 -7.48 -21.31 -6.84
C THR A 845 -7.47 -19.90 -7.40
N VAL A 846 -7.44 -19.79 -8.72
CA VAL A 846 -7.86 -18.55 -9.39
C VAL A 846 -9.40 -18.50 -9.34
N ASN A 847 -9.95 -17.36 -8.98
CA ASN A 847 -11.38 -17.08 -9.00
C ASN A 847 -11.82 -16.54 -10.37
N VAL A 848 -13.14 -16.44 -10.59
CA VAL A 848 -13.69 -15.92 -11.86
C VAL A 848 -13.39 -14.41 -12.06
N ASP A 849 -12.99 -13.71 -10.99
CA ASP A 849 -12.55 -12.31 -11.00
C ASP A 849 -11.02 -12.14 -11.07
N GLY A 850 -10.26 -13.23 -11.25
CA GLY A 850 -8.79 -13.20 -11.31
C GLY A 850 -8.08 -13.18 -9.95
N SER A 851 -8.80 -13.05 -8.83
CA SER A 851 -8.17 -13.13 -7.50
C SER A 851 -7.71 -14.55 -7.16
N VAL A 852 -6.67 -14.70 -6.32
CA VAL A 852 -6.24 -16.03 -5.83
C VAL A 852 -6.77 -16.29 -4.43
N GLU A 853 -7.77 -17.18 -4.28
CA GLU A 853 -8.12 -17.71 -2.95
C GLU A 853 -7.09 -18.78 -2.55
N THR A 854 -6.34 -18.48 -1.49
CA THR A 854 -5.56 -19.46 -0.73
C THR A 854 -6.40 -20.00 0.43
N TRP A 855 -6.34 -21.31 0.67
CA TRP A 855 -7.02 -21.96 1.78
C TRP A 855 -6.13 -23.08 2.34
N ALA A 856 -5.82 -22.99 3.63
CA ALA A 856 -5.11 -24.01 4.38
C ALA A 856 -5.89 -24.46 5.62
N PHE A 857 -5.64 -25.70 6.04
CA PHE A 857 -6.10 -26.27 7.30
C PHE A 857 -4.95 -26.28 8.31
N ILE A 858 -5.27 -25.96 9.55
CA ILE A 858 -4.30 -25.81 10.64
C ILE A 858 -4.69 -26.71 11.82
N ASP A 859 -3.71 -27.10 12.63
CA ASP A 859 -3.97 -27.74 13.90
C ASP A 859 -4.51 -26.72 14.92
N GLN A 860 -5.80 -26.85 15.26
CA GLN A 860 -6.46 -26.06 16.30
C GLN A 860 -5.69 -26.01 17.63
N ASN A 861 -4.94 -27.08 17.96
CA ASN A 861 -4.26 -27.24 19.24
C ASN A 861 -2.81 -26.77 19.24
N ALA A 862 -2.28 -26.23 18.12
CA ALA A 862 -0.89 -25.80 18.01
C ALA A 862 -0.65 -24.41 18.60
N ASP A 863 0.50 -24.19 19.23
CA ASP A 863 0.85 -22.91 19.88
C ASP A 863 1.49 -21.95 18.86
N VAL A 864 0.66 -21.57 17.90
CA VAL A 864 0.93 -20.61 16.83
C VAL A 864 0.17 -19.32 17.11
N ASP A 865 0.90 -18.21 17.14
CA ASP A 865 0.36 -16.86 17.33
C ASP A 865 -0.27 -16.34 16.02
N GLU A 866 0.54 -16.27 14.96
CA GLU A 866 0.12 -15.77 13.65
C GLU A 866 0.48 -16.69 12.47
N TYR A 867 -0.34 -16.61 11.41
CA TYR A 867 -0.10 -17.26 10.12
C TYR A 867 0.23 -16.21 9.06
N MET A 868 1.53 -16.06 8.75
CA MET A 868 1.99 -15.25 7.62
C MET A 868 1.65 -15.94 6.30
N VAL A 869 0.70 -15.39 5.55
CA VAL A 869 0.45 -15.74 4.15
C VAL A 869 1.52 -15.06 3.30
N GLN A 870 2.43 -15.85 2.74
CA GLN A 870 3.56 -15.35 1.97
C GLN A 870 3.45 -15.72 0.49
N ARG A 871 3.74 -14.75 -0.37
CA ARG A 871 3.82 -14.89 -1.82
C ARG A 871 5.25 -14.67 -2.30
N ALA A 872 5.63 -15.37 -3.36
CA ALA A 872 6.79 -15.08 -4.19
C ALA A 872 6.45 -15.33 -5.66
N GLU A 873 7.24 -14.77 -6.57
CA GLU A 873 7.15 -15.07 -8.02
C GLU A 873 7.93 -16.36 -8.38
N ASP A 874 8.80 -16.83 -7.47
CA ASP A 874 9.56 -18.07 -7.60
C ASP A 874 9.75 -18.78 -6.25
N ASP A 875 10.05 -20.08 -6.31
CA ASP A 875 10.23 -20.99 -5.19
C ASP A 875 11.29 -20.52 -4.15
N PHE A 876 12.24 -19.66 -4.56
CA PHE A 876 13.33 -19.16 -3.70
C PHE A 876 13.07 -17.77 -3.09
N GLY A 877 12.05 -17.04 -3.53
CA GLY A 877 11.73 -15.68 -3.06
C GLY A 877 12.25 -14.55 -3.97
N PRO A 878 12.23 -13.28 -3.51
CA PRO A 878 11.90 -12.84 -2.16
C PRO A 878 10.46 -13.18 -1.75
N TRP A 879 10.30 -13.66 -0.51
CA TRP A 879 9.01 -14.02 0.06
C TRP A 879 8.41 -12.82 0.78
N ILE A 880 7.43 -12.17 0.14
CA ILE A 880 6.67 -11.07 0.75
C ILE A 880 5.49 -11.64 1.54
N THR A 881 5.29 -11.18 2.77
CA THR A 881 4.06 -11.45 3.53
C THR A 881 2.96 -10.55 2.98
N ILE A 882 2.03 -11.13 2.20
CA ILE A 882 0.90 -10.41 1.58
C ILE A 882 -0.29 -10.26 2.51
N GLY A 883 -0.32 -11.04 3.60
CA GLY A 883 -1.31 -10.95 4.65
C GLY A 883 -0.87 -11.71 5.90
N ILE A 884 -1.32 -11.24 7.05
CA ILE A 884 -1.20 -11.95 8.32
C ILE A 884 -2.62 -12.35 8.71
N VAL A 885 -2.85 -13.63 8.94
CA VAL A 885 -4.13 -14.17 9.40
C VAL A 885 -3.94 -14.61 10.85
N PRO A 886 -4.63 -13.98 11.83
CA PRO A 886 -4.58 -14.42 13.22
C PRO A 886 -5.24 -15.79 13.36
N LYS A 887 -4.80 -16.60 14.34
CA LYS A 887 -5.30 -17.96 14.54
C LYS A 887 -6.85 -18.01 14.66
N PRO A 888 -7.55 -18.71 13.75
CA PRO A 888 -9.01 -18.86 13.80
C PRO A 888 -9.51 -19.43 15.13
N THR A 889 -10.38 -18.68 15.82
CA THR A 889 -10.91 -19.03 17.15
C THR A 889 -12.03 -20.07 17.13
N ALA A 890 -12.47 -20.52 15.94
CA ALA A 890 -13.58 -21.46 15.79
C ALA A 890 -13.36 -22.42 14.61
N ALA A 891 -14.04 -23.58 14.67
CA ALA A 891 -14.15 -24.53 13.58
C ALA A 891 -14.73 -23.86 12.31
N PRO A 892 -14.24 -24.17 11.10
CA PRO A 892 -13.43 -25.35 10.76
C PRO A 892 -11.90 -25.16 10.82
N TYR A 893 -11.37 -24.19 11.58
CA TYR A 893 -9.92 -23.99 11.79
C TYR A 893 -9.13 -23.94 10.46
N GLN A 894 -9.50 -22.93 9.67
CA GLN A 894 -8.97 -22.71 8.33
C GLN A 894 -8.33 -21.32 8.23
N VAL A 895 -7.13 -21.25 7.67
CA VAL A 895 -6.56 -19.99 7.20
C VAL A 895 -7.01 -19.81 5.77
N ARG A 896 -7.86 -18.81 5.51
CA ARG A 896 -8.24 -18.38 4.16
C ARG A 896 -7.77 -16.96 3.92
N PHE A 897 -7.22 -16.71 2.74
CA PHE A 897 -6.81 -15.38 2.32
C PHE A 897 -6.97 -15.26 0.80
N THR A 898 -7.69 -14.23 0.35
CA THR A 898 -7.87 -13.93 -1.07
C THR A 898 -6.91 -12.83 -1.48
N ASP A 899 -5.95 -13.17 -2.31
CA ASP A 899 -5.01 -12.24 -2.91
C ASP A 899 -5.63 -11.59 -4.16
N PHE A 900 -6.19 -10.39 -3.97
CA PHE A 900 -6.70 -9.53 -5.03
C PHE A 900 -5.58 -8.77 -5.78
N SER A 901 -4.32 -8.94 -5.41
CA SER A 901 -3.16 -8.25 -6.01
C SER A 901 -2.31 -9.15 -6.93
N ALA A 902 -2.76 -10.37 -7.19
CA ALA A 902 -2.10 -11.33 -8.06
C ALA A 902 -2.55 -11.18 -9.51
N ASN A 903 -1.62 -10.97 -10.45
CA ASN A 903 -1.93 -11.01 -11.88
C ASN A 903 -1.94 -12.47 -12.38
N THR A 904 -3.09 -13.14 -12.30
CA THR A 904 -3.20 -14.58 -12.62
C THR A 904 -3.17 -14.92 -14.11
N ASP A 905 -3.30 -13.93 -14.99
CA ASP A 905 -3.28 -14.12 -16.44
C ASP A 905 -1.89 -13.94 -17.06
N ALA A 906 -0.98 -13.24 -16.37
CA ALA A 906 0.41 -13.05 -16.81
C ALA A 906 1.46 -13.72 -15.92
N SER A 907 1.15 -14.01 -14.65
CA SER A 907 2.14 -14.46 -13.66
C SER A 907 1.73 -15.74 -12.91
N ARG A 908 2.70 -16.63 -12.76
CA ARG A 908 2.68 -17.71 -11.76
C ARG A 908 3.26 -17.17 -10.45
N TYR A 909 2.55 -17.38 -9.37
CA TYR A 909 2.99 -17.11 -8.01
C TYR A 909 3.07 -18.40 -7.20
N VAL A 910 3.92 -18.38 -6.19
CA VAL A 910 4.07 -19.44 -5.19
C VAL A 910 3.59 -18.90 -3.85
N TYR A 911 2.71 -19.64 -3.20
CA TYR A 911 2.12 -19.29 -1.91
C TYR A 911 2.54 -20.31 -0.86
N ARG A 912 2.80 -19.82 0.35
CA ARG A 912 2.95 -20.65 1.56
C ARG A 912 2.36 -19.94 2.76
N ILE A 913 2.02 -20.70 3.78
CA ILE A 913 1.74 -20.16 5.10
C ILE A 913 2.88 -20.56 6.04
N ARG A 914 3.54 -19.55 6.61
CA ARG A 914 4.55 -19.71 7.66
C ARG A 914 3.89 -19.37 8.98
N SER A 915 3.91 -20.32 9.91
CA SER A 915 3.57 -20.06 11.31
C SER A 915 4.82 -19.62 12.07
N MET A 916 4.62 -18.81 13.11
CA MET A 916 5.62 -18.57 14.14
C MET A 916 5.02 -18.96 15.49
N ASN A 917 5.83 -19.62 16.33
CA ASN A 917 5.47 -19.87 17.71
C ASN A 917 5.83 -18.68 18.59
N GLU A 918 5.31 -18.68 19.82
CA GLU A 918 5.54 -17.66 20.84
C GLU A 918 7.03 -17.48 21.19
N CYS A 919 7.88 -18.47 20.89
CA CYS A 919 9.35 -18.40 21.04
C CYS A 919 10.06 -17.71 19.86
N GLY A 920 9.34 -17.04 18.95
CA GLY A 920 9.88 -16.36 17.76
C GLY A 920 10.49 -17.31 16.73
N SER A 921 10.35 -18.62 16.91
CA SER A 921 10.90 -19.64 16.04
C SER A 921 9.89 -20.03 14.97
N ILE A 922 10.39 -20.61 13.87
CA ILE A 922 9.51 -21.24 12.87
C ILE A 922 8.92 -22.48 13.52
N ASP A 923 7.61 -22.47 13.73
CA ASP A 923 6.84 -23.66 14.07
C ASP A 923 6.78 -24.58 12.84
N THR A 924 6.06 -24.14 11.81
CA THR A 924 5.78 -24.92 10.62
C THR A 924 5.75 -24.01 9.39
N VAL A 925 6.05 -24.58 8.23
CA VAL A 925 5.76 -23.96 6.94
C VAL A 925 4.88 -24.94 6.17
N SER A 926 3.80 -24.44 5.56
CA SER A 926 2.95 -25.28 4.73
C SER A 926 3.73 -25.83 3.52
N ASN A 927 3.22 -26.93 2.98
CA ASN A 927 3.41 -27.28 1.57
C ASN A 927 3.08 -26.09 0.65
N PHE A 928 3.69 -26.05 -0.54
CA PHE A 928 3.53 -24.92 -1.45
C PHE A 928 2.25 -25.00 -2.28
N GLY A 929 1.46 -23.92 -2.20
CA GLY A 929 0.39 -23.61 -3.15
C GLY A 929 0.93 -22.86 -4.37
N THR A 930 0.28 -23.01 -5.50
CA THR A 930 0.58 -22.27 -6.74
C THR A 930 -0.70 -22.02 -7.51
N ASN A 931 -0.94 -20.81 -8.00
CA ASN A 931 -2.02 -20.61 -8.97
C ASN A 931 -1.70 -21.42 -10.25
N LEU A 932 -2.75 -21.76 -10.99
CA LEU A 932 -2.62 -22.34 -12.32
C LEU A 932 -2.73 -21.22 -13.35
N LEU A 933 -1.64 -20.94 -14.04
CA LEU A 933 -1.62 -20.17 -15.27
C LEU A 933 -1.87 -21.15 -16.43
N LEU A 934 -2.94 -20.92 -17.18
CA LEU A 934 -3.35 -21.68 -18.35
C LEU A 934 -3.00 -20.89 -19.62
N GLU A 935 -2.10 -21.46 -20.42
CA GLU A 935 -1.83 -21.06 -21.79
C GLU A 935 -2.66 -21.95 -22.73
N VAL A 936 -3.20 -21.38 -23.81
CA VAL A 936 -3.84 -22.16 -24.87
C VAL A 936 -3.37 -21.66 -26.23
N SER A 937 -3.01 -22.56 -27.13
CA SER A 937 -2.67 -22.24 -28.51
C SER A 937 -3.53 -23.01 -29.52
N PRO A 938 -4.09 -22.32 -30.54
CA PRO A 938 -4.76 -23.00 -31.66
C PRO A 938 -3.72 -23.68 -32.56
N ASN A 939 -4.06 -24.85 -33.12
CA ASN A 939 -3.25 -25.54 -34.11
C ASN A 939 -4.05 -25.78 -35.40
N ASP A 940 -3.40 -25.57 -36.56
CA ASP A 940 -3.95 -25.77 -37.92
C ASP A 940 -4.74 -27.08 -38.11
N ASN A 941 -4.39 -28.14 -37.39
CA ASN A 941 -4.98 -29.47 -37.49
C ASN A 941 -6.40 -29.58 -36.89
N LEU A 942 -6.98 -28.46 -36.43
CA LEU A 942 -8.25 -28.35 -35.69
C LEU A 942 -8.14 -28.95 -34.29
N THR A 943 -7.06 -28.60 -33.58
CA THR A 943 -6.88 -28.94 -32.16
C THR A 943 -6.37 -27.76 -31.36
N ASN A 944 -6.74 -27.71 -30.07
CA ASN A 944 -6.36 -26.65 -29.15
C ASN A 944 -5.38 -27.25 -28.15
N GLN A 945 -4.14 -26.79 -28.17
CA GLN A 945 -3.12 -27.23 -27.22
C GLN A 945 -3.19 -26.33 -25.98
N LEU A 946 -3.78 -26.88 -24.92
CA LEU A 946 -3.73 -26.32 -23.59
C LEU A 946 -2.40 -26.73 -22.93
N ARG A 947 -1.77 -25.80 -22.21
CA ARG A 947 -0.63 -26.05 -21.32
C ARG A 947 -0.82 -25.27 -20.04
N TRP A 948 -0.42 -25.83 -18.91
CA TRP A 948 -0.47 -25.12 -17.63
C TRP A 948 0.71 -25.51 -16.75
N ASN A 949 1.04 -24.70 -15.75
CA ASN A 949 2.00 -25.14 -14.75
C ASN A 949 1.40 -26.28 -13.90
N ARG A 950 2.24 -27.21 -13.45
CA ARG A 950 1.83 -28.20 -12.46
C ARG A 950 1.35 -27.48 -11.18
N TYR A 951 0.27 -27.95 -10.56
CA TYR A 951 -0.01 -27.61 -9.16
C TYR A 951 1.06 -28.27 -8.28
N ARG A 952 1.69 -27.50 -7.38
CA ARG A 952 2.94 -27.90 -6.74
C ARG A 952 2.79 -29.05 -5.74
N ASP A 953 2.35 -28.77 -4.51
CA ASP A 953 2.40 -29.74 -3.40
C ASP A 953 1.02 -30.14 -2.85
N TYR A 954 0.15 -30.69 -3.70
CA TYR A 954 -1.02 -31.43 -3.20
C TYR A 954 -0.55 -32.73 -2.48
N GLY A 955 -1.18 -33.06 -1.35
CA GLY A 955 -0.85 -34.25 -0.54
C GLY A 955 -1.47 -35.54 -1.06
N GLY A 956 -2.58 -35.44 -1.80
CA GLY A 956 -3.16 -36.51 -2.61
C GLY A 956 -2.55 -36.63 -4.01
N THR A 957 -3.14 -37.48 -4.84
CA THR A 957 -2.81 -37.59 -6.26
C THR A 957 -3.46 -36.44 -7.04
N VAL A 958 -2.63 -35.57 -7.63
CA VAL A 958 -3.13 -34.53 -8.55
C VAL A 958 -3.62 -35.15 -9.85
N SER A 959 -4.80 -34.74 -10.27
CA SER A 959 -5.28 -34.94 -11.63
C SER A 959 -5.97 -33.68 -12.14
N TYR A 960 -5.95 -33.44 -13.45
CA TYR A 960 -6.52 -32.24 -14.04
C TYR A 960 -7.83 -32.54 -14.80
N ASN A 961 -8.80 -31.66 -14.61
CA ASN A 961 -10.06 -31.65 -15.35
C ASN A 961 -10.07 -30.44 -16.29
N VAL A 962 -10.26 -30.68 -17.58
CA VAL A 962 -10.32 -29.64 -18.62
C VAL A 962 -11.77 -29.29 -18.86
N TYR A 963 -12.13 -28.03 -18.63
CA TYR A 963 -13.43 -27.48 -18.98
C TYR A 963 -13.32 -26.60 -20.22
N ARG A 964 -14.27 -26.75 -21.14
CA ARG A 964 -14.43 -25.90 -22.32
C ARG A 964 -15.79 -25.20 -22.29
N LYS A 965 -15.83 -24.00 -22.84
CA LYS A 965 -17.03 -23.24 -23.15
C LYS A 965 -16.88 -22.72 -24.59
N GLN A 966 -17.85 -22.99 -25.44
CA GLN A 966 -17.99 -22.25 -26.70
C GLN A 966 -18.59 -20.88 -26.38
N GLU A 967 -18.36 -19.89 -27.24
CA GLU A 967 -18.95 -18.57 -27.07
C GLU A 967 -20.49 -18.65 -26.93
N ASN A 968 -21.07 -17.73 -26.16
CA ASN A 968 -22.49 -17.65 -25.84
C ASN A 968 -23.10 -18.88 -25.12
N ALA A 969 -22.34 -19.96 -24.87
CA ALA A 969 -22.80 -21.07 -24.03
C ALA A 969 -22.85 -20.66 -22.54
N ALA A 970 -23.98 -20.92 -21.89
CA ALA A 970 -24.22 -20.49 -20.51
C ALA A 970 -23.43 -21.27 -19.44
N ALA A 971 -22.94 -22.47 -19.76
CA ALA A 971 -22.27 -23.36 -18.82
C ALA A 971 -20.93 -23.89 -19.36
N TRP A 972 -19.98 -24.09 -18.44
CA TRP A 972 -18.74 -24.82 -18.69
C TRP A 972 -19.03 -26.33 -18.84
N VAL A 973 -18.50 -26.95 -19.89
CA VAL A 973 -18.62 -28.38 -20.16
C VAL A 973 -17.28 -29.05 -19.85
N LEU A 974 -17.31 -30.12 -19.02
CA LEU A 974 -16.16 -30.99 -18.80
C LEU A 974 -15.85 -31.74 -20.11
N VAL A 975 -14.65 -31.53 -20.67
CA VAL A 975 -14.20 -32.19 -21.91
C VAL A 975 -13.36 -33.42 -21.61
N GLU A 976 -12.50 -33.34 -20.59
CA GLU A 976 -11.65 -34.44 -20.16
C GLU A 976 -11.40 -34.37 -18.65
N SER A 977 -11.19 -35.53 -18.02
CA SER A 977 -11.02 -35.64 -16.57
C SER A 977 -9.98 -36.66 -16.15
N GLY A 978 -9.33 -36.45 -15.00
CA GLY A 978 -8.34 -37.39 -14.48
C GLY A 978 -6.99 -37.35 -15.19
N ILE A 979 -6.66 -36.26 -15.89
CA ILE A 979 -5.41 -36.11 -16.65
C ILE A 979 -4.23 -36.05 -15.67
N GLY A 980 -3.20 -36.87 -15.87
CA GLY A 980 -1.98 -36.86 -15.04
C GLY A 980 -0.84 -35.95 -15.53
N ASP A 981 -0.98 -35.39 -16.73
CA ASP A 981 -0.03 -34.50 -17.41
C ASP A 981 -0.48 -33.02 -17.30
N THR A 982 0.40 -32.06 -17.61
CA THR A 982 0.10 -30.61 -17.54
C THR A 982 -0.11 -29.96 -18.92
N ALA A 983 -0.50 -30.78 -19.89
CA ALA A 983 -0.93 -30.36 -21.21
C ALA A 983 -2.09 -31.23 -21.69
N TYR A 984 -2.98 -30.67 -22.52
CA TYR A 984 -4.06 -31.40 -23.19
C TYR A 984 -4.24 -30.87 -24.61
N THR A 985 -4.59 -31.76 -25.53
CA THR A 985 -4.86 -31.41 -26.93
C THR A 985 -6.33 -31.70 -27.22
N ASP A 986 -7.17 -30.68 -27.07
CA ASP A 986 -8.61 -30.79 -27.34
C ASP A 986 -8.85 -30.86 -28.85
N ASN A 987 -9.68 -31.80 -29.31
CA ASN A 987 -9.96 -32.02 -30.73
C ASN A 987 -11.27 -31.35 -31.13
N ILE A 988 -11.18 -30.09 -31.54
CA ILE A 988 -12.33 -29.26 -31.90
C ILE A 988 -12.93 -29.57 -33.28
N ARG A 989 -12.47 -30.60 -34.00
CA ARG A 989 -12.90 -30.92 -35.37
C ARG A 989 -14.40 -31.15 -35.53
N SER A 990 -15.10 -31.65 -34.50
CA SER A 990 -16.56 -31.78 -34.50
C SER A 990 -17.32 -30.44 -34.47
N PHE A 991 -16.60 -29.34 -34.25
CA PHE A 991 -17.14 -27.98 -34.12
C PHE A 991 -16.65 -27.04 -35.23
N ALA A 992 -16.07 -27.58 -36.31
CA ALA A 992 -15.52 -26.82 -37.44
C ALA A 992 -16.58 -26.08 -38.32
N GLN A 993 -17.81 -26.00 -37.82
CA GLN A 993 -18.98 -25.29 -38.38
C GLN A 993 -19.53 -24.23 -37.39
N GLY A 994 -18.88 -24.03 -36.23
CA GLY A 994 -19.10 -22.87 -35.36
C GLY A 994 -18.19 -21.70 -35.74
N ASN A 995 -18.22 -20.61 -34.98
CA ASN A 995 -17.45 -19.39 -35.27
C ASN A 995 -15.94 -19.50 -34.98
N GLY A 996 -15.51 -20.52 -34.24
CA GLY A 996 -14.09 -20.81 -34.00
C GLY A 996 -13.57 -20.42 -32.62
N GLN A 997 -14.38 -19.78 -31.77
CA GLN A 997 -13.99 -19.40 -30.42
C GLN A 997 -14.21 -20.54 -29.40
N PHE A 998 -13.19 -20.78 -28.57
CA PHE A 998 -13.21 -21.76 -27.50
C PHE A 998 -12.52 -21.22 -26.25
N CYS A 999 -13.29 -21.02 -25.19
CA CYS A 999 -12.81 -20.70 -23.85
C CYS A 999 -12.48 -21.98 -23.08
N TYR A 1000 -11.38 -21.95 -22.31
CA TYR A 1000 -10.92 -23.05 -21.47
C TYR A 1000 -10.62 -22.57 -20.06
N ARG A 1001 -10.79 -23.49 -19.11
CA ARG A 1001 -10.18 -23.42 -17.78
C ARG A 1001 -9.83 -24.83 -17.32
N VAL A 1002 -8.74 -24.96 -16.57
CA VAL A 1002 -8.30 -26.22 -16.00
C VAL A 1002 -8.53 -26.19 -14.50
N ALA A 1003 -8.90 -27.34 -13.93
CA ALA A 1003 -8.96 -27.52 -12.49
C ALA A 1003 -8.01 -28.64 -12.06
N ALA A 1004 -7.05 -28.34 -11.19
CA ALA A 1004 -6.33 -29.37 -10.45
C ALA A 1004 -7.23 -29.89 -9.35
N VAL A 1005 -7.47 -31.21 -9.35
CA VAL A 1005 -8.30 -31.93 -8.41
C VAL A 1005 -7.43 -32.88 -7.61
N GLU A 1006 -7.50 -32.77 -6.28
CA GLU A 1006 -6.80 -33.63 -5.35
C GLU A 1006 -7.59 -34.92 -5.08
N ALA A 1007 -7.23 -36.00 -5.76
CA ALA A 1007 -7.78 -37.32 -5.50
C ALA A 1007 -7.03 -38.00 -4.34
N ASN A 1008 -7.74 -38.69 -3.45
CA ASN A 1008 -7.15 -39.46 -2.33
C ASN A 1008 -6.27 -38.61 -1.38
N ASN A 1009 -6.72 -37.41 -0.98
CA ASN A 1009 -6.06 -36.65 0.09
C ASN A 1009 -5.97 -37.54 1.37
N PRO A 1010 -4.76 -37.84 1.89
CA PRO A 1010 -4.58 -38.79 3.00
C PRO A 1010 -5.08 -38.26 4.35
N LEU A 1011 -5.36 -36.94 4.44
CA LEU A 1011 -5.88 -36.26 5.62
C LEU A 1011 -7.43 -36.14 5.59
N GLY A 1012 -8.06 -36.51 4.46
CA GLY A 1012 -9.52 -36.55 4.34
C GLY A 1012 -10.22 -35.20 4.15
N PHE A 1013 -9.47 -34.12 3.84
CA PHE A 1013 -10.07 -32.80 3.60
C PHE A 1013 -10.87 -32.76 2.29
N VAL A 1014 -11.99 -32.03 2.34
CA VAL A 1014 -12.98 -31.88 1.27
C VAL A 1014 -13.41 -30.43 1.11
N ASP A 1015 -13.88 -30.06 -0.08
CA ASP A 1015 -14.39 -28.72 -0.39
C ASP A 1015 -15.73 -28.42 0.35
N GLU A 1016 -16.27 -27.22 0.15
CA GLU A 1016 -17.54 -26.79 0.75
C GLU A 1016 -18.75 -27.69 0.40
N ASN A 1017 -18.63 -28.53 -0.62
CA ASN A 1017 -19.68 -29.43 -1.11
C ASN A 1017 -19.44 -30.89 -0.66
N GLY A 1018 -18.35 -31.19 0.05
CA GLY A 1018 -17.94 -32.55 0.41
C GLY A 1018 -17.21 -33.31 -0.72
N GLY A 1019 -16.75 -32.61 -1.75
CA GLY A 1019 -15.96 -33.13 -2.87
C GLY A 1019 -14.45 -32.97 -2.68
N PRO A 1020 -13.63 -33.45 -3.63
CA PRO A 1020 -12.17 -33.30 -3.58
C PRO A 1020 -11.73 -31.84 -3.73
N MET A 1021 -10.65 -31.45 -3.04
CA MET A 1021 -10.07 -30.12 -3.14
C MET A 1021 -9.73 -29.78 -4.59
N THR A 1022 -10.21 -28.61 -5.05
CA THR A 1022 -10.18 -28.24 -6.46
C THR A 1022 -9.71 -26.79 -6.62
N SER A 1023 -8.56 -26.61 -7.27
CA SER A 1023 -7.98 -25.30 -7.63
C SER A 1023 -8.10 -25.06 -9.14
N PHE A 1024 -8.78 -23.98 -9.52
CA PHE A 1024 -8.95 -23.57 -10.92
C PHE A 1024 -7.80 -22.69 -11.42
N SER A 1025 -7.57 -22.71 -12.73
CA SER A 1025 -6.77 -21.74 -13.47
C SER A 1025 -7.55 -20.46 -13.78
N ASN A 1026 -6.83 -19.45 -14.27
CA ASN A 1026 -7.44 -18.41 -15.08
C ASN A 1026 -8.21 -19.01 -16.28
N SER A 1027 -9.12 -18.22 -16.86
CA SER A 1027 -10.00 -18.68 -17.94
C SER A 1027 -9.63 -17.98 -19.25
N LEU A 1028 -9.00 -18.70 -20.17
CA LEU A 1028 -8.48 -18.15 -21.43
C LEU A 1028 -9.33 -18.60 -22.63
N CYS A 1029 -9.70 -17.66 -23.49
CA CYS A 1029 -10.38 -17.92 -24.77
C CYS A 1029 -9.40 -17.82 -25.94
N ILE A 1030 -9.58 -18.68 -26.94
CA ILE A 1030 -8.82 -18.65 -28.19
C ILE A 1030 -9.71 -18.93 -29.40
N ASP A 1031 -9.28 -18.37 -30.52
CA ASP A 1031 -10.02 -18.33 -31.78
C ASP A 1031 -9.23 -19.04 -32.90
N HIS A 1032 -9.94 -19.51 -33.92
CA HIS A 1032 -9.31 -20.12 -35.10
C HIS A 1032 -9.53 -19.25 -36.33
N ASP A 1033 -8.44 -18.89 -37.01
CA ASP A 1033 -8.49 -18.36 -38.36
C ASP A 1033 -9.24 -19.33 -39.29
N ALA A 1034 -10.12 -18.79 -40.14
CA ALA A 1034 -10.88 -19.62 -41.06
C ALA A 1034 -9.98 -20.36 -42.05
N ARG A 1035 -10.35 -21.59 -42.40
CA ARG A 1035 -9.49 -22.48 -43.21
C ARG A 1035 -10.21 -23.04 -44.42
N GLY A 1036 -9.81 -22.59 -45.61
CA GLY A 1036 -10.36 -23.06 -46.89
C GLY A 1036 -9.68 -24.30 -47.47
N PHE A 1037 -10.49 -25.16 -48.09
CA PHE A 1037 -10.10 -26.38 -48.79
C PHE A 1037 -10.64 -26.33 -50.23
N PHE A 1038 -9.72 -26.34 -51.20
CA PHE A 1038 -10.01 -26.10 -52.61
C PHE A 1038 -9.83 -27.37 -53.44
N PRO A 1039 -10.87 -27.91 -54.10
CA PRO A 1039 -10.73 -29.09 -54.95
C PRO A 1039 -9.77 -28.82 -56.12
N LYS A 1040 -8.87 -29.76 -56.44
CA LYS A 1040 -7.90 -29.59 -57.54
C LYS A 1040 -8.43 -30.01 -58.92
N ALA A 1041 -9.58 -30.69 -58.95
CA ALA A 1041 -10.32 -30.99 -60.16
C ALA A 1041 -11.80 -31.26 -59.82
N PHE A 1042 -12.68 -31.17 -60.81
CA PHE A 1042 -14.08 -31.59 -60.70
C PHE A 1042 -14.62 -32.04 -62.06
N ARG A 1043 -15.80 -32.68 -62.06
CA ARG A 1043 -16.37 -33.37 -63.21
C ARG A 1043 -17.90 -33.16 -63.29
N PRO A 1044 -18.40 -32.20 -64.10
CA PRO A 1044 -19.83 -31.89 -64.21
C PRO A 1044 -20.74 -33.10 -64.49
N ASN A 1045 -20.27 -34.05 -65.31
CA ASN A 1045 -21.00 -35.27 -65.66
C ASN A 1045 -20.76 -36.46 -64.71
N SER A 1046 -20.25 -36.21 -63.49
CA SER A 1046 -19.98 -37.26 -62.49
C SER A 1046 -21.24 -38.01 -62.05
N ALA A 1047 -21.13 -39.33 -61.88
CA ALA A 1047 -22.19 -40.13 -61.25
C ALA A 1047 -22.46 -39.69 -59.79
N VAL A 1048 -21.38 -39.35 -59.06
CA VAL A 1048 -21.38 -38.79 -57.70
C VAL A 1048 -21.75 -37.29 -57.77
N PRO A 1049 -22.86 -36.83 -57.16
CA PRO A 1049 -23.34 -35.43 -57.26
C PRO A 1049 -22.33 -34.38 -56.80
N GLU A 1050 -21.60 -34.66 -55.73
CA GLU A 1050 -20.69 -33.73 -55.04
C GLU A 1050 -19.51 -33.32 -55.93
N ASN A 1051 -19.14 -34.15 -56.91
CA ASN A 1051 -18.07 -33.86 -57.87
C ASN A 1051 -18.54 -33.05 -59.10
N ARG A 1052 -19.86 -32.77 -59.23
CA ARG A 1052 -20.43 -32.05 -60.39
C ARG A 1052 -20.25 -30.54 -60.31
N VAL A 1053 -20.05 -30.01 -59.11
CA VAL A 1053 -19.89 -28.58 -58.85
C VAL A 1053 -18.55 -28.36 -58.16
N TRP A 1054 -17.76 -27.41 -58.67
CA TRP A 1054 -16.56 -26.96 -58.01
C TRP A 1054 -16.93 -25.93 -56.95
N LYS A 1055 -16.84 -26.32 -55.67
CA LYS A 1055 -17.02 -25.44 -54.51
C LYS A 1055 -15.83 -25.58 -53.57
N PRO A 1056 -15.21 -24.48 -53.10
CA PRO A 1056 -14.42 -24.49 -51.88
C PRO A 1056 -15.27 -24.95 -50.68
N VAL A 1057 -14.63 -25.51 -49.67
CA VAL A 1057 -15.24 -25.73 -48.35
C VAL A 1057 -14.32 -25.06 -47.35
N ASN A 1058 -14.83 -24.13 -46.55
CA ASN A 1058 -14.03 -23.50 -45.50
C ASN A 1058 -14.57 -23.92 -44.12
N LEU A 1059 -13.77 -23.66 -43.09
CA LEU A 1059 -14.07 -23.98 -41.70
C LEU A 1059 -13.94 -22.70 -40.89
N PHE A 1060 -14.79 -22.54 -39.87
CA PHE A 1060 -14.91 -21.30 -39.08
C PHE A 1060 -15.18 -20.05 -39.92
N GLU A 1061 -15.83 -20.19 -41.09
CA GLU A 1061 -16.02 -19.07 -42.01
C GLU A 1061 -17.16 -18.13 -41.57
N ASP A 1062 -16.88 -16.84 -41.58
CA ASP A 1062 -17.84 -15.74 -41.57
C ASP A 1062 -18.53 -15.70 -42.94
N PRO A 1063 -19.82 -16.10 -43.06
CA PRO A 1063 -20.48 -16.24 -44.35
C PRO A 1063 -20.68 -14.89 -45.06
N ASP A 1064 -20.77 -13.79 -44.31
CA ASP A 1064 -21.00 -12.44 -44.84
C ASP A 1064 -19.72 -11.84 -45.46
N GLN A 1065 -18.57 -12.53 -45.39
CA GLN A 1065 -17.28 -12.07 -45.88
C GLN A 1065 -16.66 -13.00 -46.95
N TYR A 1066 -17.47 -13.87 -47.55
CA TYR A 1066 -17.04 -14.76 -48.64
C TYR A 1066 -17.05 -14.07 -50.02
N LEU A 1067 -16.04 -14.38 -50.84
CA LEU A 1067 -16.04 -14.09 -52.28
C LEU A 1067 -15.28 -15.17 -53.03
N LEU A 1068 -15.89 -15.74 -54.07
CA LEU A 1068 -15.24 -16.61 -55.04
C LEU A 1068 -15.30 -16.00 -56.44
N VAL A 1069 -14.17 -16.07 -57.17
CA VAL A 1069 -14.03 -15.75 -58.59
C VAL A 1069 -13.25 -16.86 -59.30
N ILE A 1070 -13.68 -17.26 -60.50
CA ILE A 1070 -13.00 -18.25 -61.35
C ILE A 1070 -12.72 -17.64 -62.71
N GLN A 1071 -11.53 -17.89 -63.26
CA GLN A 1071 -11.06 -17.38 -64.55
C GLN A 1071 -10.56 -18.52 -65.45
N ASN A 1072 -10.74 -18.39 -66.77
CA ASN A 1072 -10.17 -19.32 -67.74
C ASN A 1072 -8.66 -19.08 -67.96
N ARG A 1073 -8.01 -19.92 -68.76
CA ARG A 1073 -6.56 -19.86 -69.04
C ARG A 1073 -6.04 -18.55 -69.66
N TRP A 1074 -6.94 -17.64 -70.08
CA TRP A 1074 -6.62 -16.32 -70.63
C TRP A 1074 -6.91 -15.17 -69.65
N GLY A 1075 -7.29 -15.46 -68.39
CA GLY A 1075 -7.60 -14.46 -67.36
C GLY A 1075 -9.03 -13.89 -67.42
N GLN A 1076 -9.88 -14.41 -68.31
CA GLN A 1076 -11.28 -14.00 -68.42
C GLN A 1076 -12.13 -14.68 -67.33
N GLU A 1077 -12.90 -13.90 -66.57
CA GLU A 1077 -13.85 -14.39 -65.56
C GLU A 1077 -14.95 -15.26 -66.18
N VAL A 1078 -15.17 -16.43 -65.56
CA VAL A 1078 -16.21 -17.41 -65.95
C VAL A 1078 -17.25 -17.66 -64.86
N PHE A 1079 -16.95 -17.39 -63.60
CA PHE A 1079 -17.88 -17.54 -62.47
C PHE A 1079 -17.51 -16.59 -61.33
N ARG A 1080 -18.52 -16.10 -60.61
CA ARG A 1080 -18.36 -15.27 -59.40
C ARG A 1080 -19.55 -15.44 -58.46
N THR A 1081 -19.29 -15.56 -57.15
CA THR A 1081 -20.31 -15.61 -56.09
C THR A 1081 -19.79 -15.02 -54.77
N THR A 1082 -20.68 -14.56 -53.90
CA THR A 1082 -20.39 -14.24 -52.48
C THR A 1082 -21.13 -15.17 -51.50
N ASP A 1083 -21.90 -16.13 -52.01
CA ASP A 1083 -22.52 -17.20 -51.23
C ASP A 1083 -21.52 -18.36 -51.10
N PRO A 1084 -21.09 -18.76 -49.87
CA PRO A 1084 -20.17 -19.87 -49.64
C PRO A 1084 -20.78 -21.26 -49.91
N ASP A 1085 -22.10 -21.37 -50.07
CA ASP A 1085 -22.78 -22.59 -50.52
C ASP A 1085 -22.96 -22.69 -52.05
N ALA A 1086 -22.71 -21.61 -52.79
CA ALA A 1086 -22.70 -21.63 -54.24
C ALA A 1086 -21.33 -22.01 -54.83
N GLY A 1087 -21.33 -22.85 -55.88
CA GLY A 1087 -20.14 -23.25 -56.62
C GLY A 1087 -20.38 -23.32 -58.13
N TRP A 1088 -19.32 -23.57 -58.90
CA TRP A 1088 -19.38 -23.55 -60.37
C TRP A 1088 -19.65 -24.94 -60.96
N ASP A 1089 -20.67 -25.05 -61.81
CA ASP A 1089 -21.09 -26.28 -62.50
C ASP A 1089 -20.27 -26.63 -63.75
N GLY A 1090 -19.34 -25.75 -64.16
CA GLY A 1090 -18.56 -25.92 -65.38
C GLY A 1090 -19.20 -25.35 -66.64
N CYS A 1091 -20.31 -24.61 -66.55
CA CYS A 1091 -20.92 -23.90 -67.67
C CYS A 1091 -20.44 -22.44 -67.76
N TYR A 1092 -20.29 -21.90 -68.98
CA TYR A 1092 -20.07 -20.47 -69.20
C TYR A 1092 -20.98 -19.97 -70.32
N GLN A 1093 -21.73 -18.89 -70.04
CA GLN A 1093 -22.72 -18.29 -70.96
C GLN A 1093 -23.77 -19.29 -71.51
N GLY A 1094 -24.04 -20.38 -70.77
CA GLY A 1094 -25.00 -21.43 -71.15
C GLY A 1094 -24.40 -22.63 -71.91
N GLU A 1095 -23.13 -22.57 -72.28
CA GLU A 1095 -22.40 -23.65 -72.94
C GLU A 1095 -21.42 -24.34 -71.98
N ALA A 1096 -21.06 -25.60 -72.26
CA ALA A 1096 -20.07 -26.33 -71.47
C ALA A 1096 -18.66 -25.72 -71.64
N ALA A 1097 -17.97 -25.44 -70.53
CA ALA A 1097 -16.63 -24.87 -70.57
C ALA A 1097 -15.58 -25.90 -71.02
N GLN A 1098 -14.51 -25.43 -71.66
CA GLN A 1098 -13.48 -26.31 -72.24
C GLN A 1098 -12.67 -27.02 -71.15
N MET A 1099 -12.45 -28.34 -71.31
CA MET A 1099 -11.51 -29.09 -70.46
C MET A 1099 -10.13 -28.41 -70.34
N GLY A 1100 -9.56 -28.48 -69.14
CA GLY A 1100 -8.24 -27.95 -68.83
C GLY A 1100 -8.19 -27.15 -67.53
N VAL A 1101 -7.11 -26.38 -67.37
CA VAL A 1101 -6.80 -25.66 -66.13
C VAL A 1101 -7.50 -24.30 -66.10
N TYR A 1102 -8.21 -24.05 -65.00
CA TYR A 1102 -8.83 -22.78 -64.63
C TYR A 1102 -8.11 -22.20 -63.42
N GLN A 1103 -8.13 -20.88 -63.29
CA GLN A 1103 -7.61 -20.15 -62.13
C GLN A 1103 -8.78 -19.77 -61.21
N TYR A 1104 -8.52 -19.67 -59.91
CA TYR A 1104 -9.50 -19.17 -58.94
C TYR A 1104 -8.88 -18.16 -57.99
N ILE A 1105 -9.73 -17.32 -57.43
CA ILE A 1105 -9.45 -16.40 -56.33
C ILE A 1105 -10.59 -16.58 -55.32
N VAL A 1106 -10.28 -17.01 -54.09
CA VAL A 1106 -11.24 -17.08 -52.98
C VAL A 1106 -10.82 -16.11 -51.88
N ARG A 1107 -11.77 -15.41 -51.28
CA ARG A 1107 -11.62 -14.63 -50.05
C ARG A 1107 -12.63 -15.13 -49.01
N TYR A 1108 -12.18 -15.19 -47.78
CA TYR A 1108 -12.94 -15.64 -46.60
C TYR A 1108 -12.16 -15.25 -45.33
N ARG A 1109 -12.83 -15.24 -44.18
CA ARG A 1109 -12.22 -15.04 -42.84
C ARG A 1109 -13.04 -15.78 -41.78
N ALA A 1110 -12.56 -15.80 -40.53
CA ALA A 1110 -13.40 -16.09 -39.37
C ALA A 1110 -13.98 -14.80 -38.79
N GLU A 1111 -14.92 -14.89 -37.85
CA GLU A 1111 -15.62 -13.75 -37.25
C GLU A 1111 -14.65 -12.67 -36.73
N GLU A 1112 -13.62 -13.08 -35.99
CA GLU A 1112 -12.49 -12.22 -35.55
C GLU A 1112 -11.18 -12.47 -36.35
N GLY A 1113 -11.23 -13.30 -37.39
CA GLY A 1113 -10.05 -13.78 -38.13
C GLY A 1113 -9.56 -12.87 -39.26
N LYS A 1114 -8.33 -13.12 -39.73
CA LYS A 1114 -7.71 -12.35 -40.82
C LYS A 1114 -8.26 -12.77 -42.18
N GLN A 1115 -8.61 -11.78 -43.01
CA GLN A 1115 -9.14 -12.02 -44.35
C GLN A 1115 -8.09 -12.62 -45.29
N GLN A 1116 -8.30 -13.89 -45.63
CA GLN A 1116 -7.46 -14.64 -46.55
C GLN A 1116 -7.80 -14.26 -47.99
N GLU A 1117 -6.81 -14.29 -48.89
CA GLU A 1117 -7.04 -14.37 -50.33
C GLU A 1117 -6.21 -15.52 -50.91
N VAL A 1118 -6.86 -16.63 -51.25
CA VAL A 1118 -6.22 -17.79 -51.86
C VAL A 1118 -6.40 -17.75 -53.37
N ARG A 1119 -5.27 -17.63 -54.09
CA ARG A 1119 -5.22 -17.83 -55.54
C ARG A 1119 -4.65 -19.19 -55.86
N GLY A 1120 -5.26 -19.88 -56.81
CA GLY A 1120 -4.80 -21.20 -57.23
C GLY A 1120 -5.37 -21.63 -58.57
N THR A 1121 -5.21 -22.92 -58.89
CA THR A 1121 -5.77 -23.53 -60.09
C THR A 1121 -6.42 -24.87 -59.80
N PHE A 1122 -7.40 -25.22 -60.64
CA PHE A 1122 -8.02 -26.55 -60.68
C PHE A 1122 -8.22 -26.98 -62.14
N THR A 1123 -8.47 -28.27 -62.36
CA THR A 1123 -8.70 -28.82 -63.71
C THR A 1123 -10.16 -29.24 -63.89
N LEU A 1124 -10.83 -28.68 -64.90
CA LEU A 1124 -12.10 -29.20 -65.40
C LEU A 1124 -11.84 -30.44 -66.26
N ILE A 1125 -12.43 -31.58 -65.89
CA ILE A 1125 -12.33 -32.87 -66.58
C ILE A 1125 -13.71 -33.43 -66.93
N GLU A 1126 -13.79 -34.22 -68.00
CA GLU A 1126 -15.04 -34.77 -68.59
C GLU A 1126 -15.51 -36.08 -67.97
#